data_AF-Q23LR6-F1
#
_entry.id   AF-Q23LR6-F1
#
_cell.length_a   1.000
_cell.length_b   1.000
_cell.length_c   1.000
_cell.angle_alpha   90.00
_cell.angle_beta   90.00
_cell.angle_gamma   90.00
#
_symmetry.space_group_name_H-M   'P 1'
#
loop_
_entity.id
_entity.type
_entity.pdbx_description
1 polymer ?
#
loop_
_entity_poly.entity_id
_entity_poly.type
_entity_poly.pdbx_seq_one_letter_code
_entity_poly.pdbx_strand_id
1 'polypeptide(L)'
;MEDFHLNPIYSECIINKRGVENQSDLQEYKKFQKIYKFYLEIFGLISTQYTSSQMKVSLNGVEITKSLDACNGALCYSFKQQDLLNSYDLNLILYPLNSPSEKYQQYIQGTFLIVQLCSPYCDECDQDNVCSKCIEKYYLDSSGSCQPCDQTCLNCSGPSNENCLSCVSGLFFQQKSSSCVQNCDQNQYRDSQNVCQLCHQSCAICQGAGPNNCLSCQLGLYMQPITHSCVQTCDQNQYRDSQNVCQLCHQSCAICQGAGPNNCLSCQLGLYMQPITHSCVQTCDQNQYPDSQNICQLCDQSCAICQGAGPNNCLSCQLGLYMQLITHSCVQTCDQNQYPDSQNICQLCDQSCAICQGVGPNNCLSCQLGLYLQPITHSCVQTCDQNQYLDSQNICQLCDQSCATCQGAGPNNCLSCQLGLYMQPITHSCVQTCNQNQFINAQQQCQLCDQTCSSCDGAGPNSCLSCIPGLYYQPNKKQCVQNCDLNQFINSLNQCQPCDQSCASCDGSSSKSCLSCPQNSFLFNKMCVGICPNGFQSNLISLTCDQCQNYMDPKCNSCHPSCQLCKFSQAKDSQCNSCFSETRLLDSNNNCNCLNPKDQRNNFYQCSYQNIAVLDIQLSSTKPLLIIDFGSPLKGISVDTSFLICQQIFDQPTLILLGSDSLCQITGNQVQVNLGDSSIIMANNIVNFLPNKLQFEDYNMYFINTFYRNIVFQNDPGIPLLNFNYNPNENSCNPLSIALQNIQNDAGRKFLNINWTLVQVIGTMSDKQIQNIKKILQQASQDMATSINIDPKYIPSNQNIAIQFNYQLKVNKAGSQLFTINYQQSKYIKIIFQQSVYPPIYRYMSLSFYFQFYIEICELGLITYNNEPVDLQLISNQLQ
;
A
#
# COMPACT_ATOMS: atom_id res chain seq x y z
N MET A 1 -34.70 -66.35 -87.75
CA MET A 1 -35.18 -66.39 -89.14
C MET A 1 -33.99 -66.14 -90.03
N GLU A 2 -33.33 -67.20 -90.45
CA GLU A 2 -32.69 -67.25 -91.76
C GLU A 2 -33.69 -68.00 -92.64
N ASP A 3 -34.11 -67.40 -93.75
CA ASP A 3 -34.98 -68.08 -94.71
C ASP A 3 -34.15 -69.12 -95.46
N PHE A 4 -34.39 -70.41 -95.20
CA PHE A 4 -33.75 -71.49 -95.94
C PHE A 4 -34.55 -71.82 -97.20
N HIS A 5 -34.02 -71.41 -98.34
CA HIS A 5 -34.46 -71.89 -99.64
C HIS A 5 -33.80 -73.25 -99.94
N LEU A 6 -34.54 -74.34 -99.73
CA LEU A 6 -34.17 -75.65 -100.24
C LEU A 6 -34.75 -75.80 -101.65
N ASN A 7 -33.90 -75.75 -102.68
CA ASN A 7 -34.27 -76.14 -104.05
C ASN A 7 -33.97 -77.64 -104.23
N PRO A 8 -34.85 -78.37 -104.92
CA PRO A 8 -35.09 -79.80 -104.72
C PRO A 8 -34.08 -80.62 -105.51
N ILE A 9 -33.98 -81.87 -105.11
CA ILE A 9 -33.17 -82.99 -105.64
C ILE A 9 -32.28 -83.49 -104.49
N TYR A 10 -32.96 -84.21 -103.58
CA TYR A 10 -32.43 -85.19 -102.62
C TYR A 10 -31.60 -84.68 -101.42
N SER A 11 -32.20 -83.96 -100.47
CA SER A 11 -31.56 -83.69 -99.17
C SER A 11 -32.45 -84.09 -97.98
N GLU A 12 -32.00 -85.10 -97.24
CA GLU A 12 -32.41 -85.31 -95.86
C GLU A 12 -31.83 -84.18 -95.00
N CYS A 13 -32.65 -83.57 -94.15
CA CYS A 13 -32.16 -82.53 -93.25
C CYS A 13 -31.86 -83.16 -91.89
N ILE A 14 -30.58 -83.46 -91.67
CA ILE A 14 -30.07 -83.96 -90.37
C ILE A 14 -29.58 -82.77 -89.56
N ILE A 15 -30.10 -82.62 -88.33
CA ILE A 15 -29.69 -81.61 -87.37
C ILE A 15 -29.12 -82.34 -86.14
N ASN A 16 -27.80 -82.33 -86.03
CA ASN A 16 -27.08 -82.91 -84.89
C ASN A 16 -26.39 -81.80 -84.11
N LYS A 17 -26.55 -81.81 -82.79
CA LYS A 17 -25.90 -80.85 -81.90
C LYS A 17 -25.20 -81.59 -80.76
N ARG A 18 -23.88 -81.46 -80.74
CA ARG A 18 -23.00 -81.96 -79.68
C ARG A 18 -22.66 -80.80 -78.73
N GLY A 19 -22.51 -81.09 -77.43
CA GLY A 19 -22.16 -80.07 -76.43
C GLY A 19 -20.94 -79.23 -76.84
N VAL A 20 -20.98 -77.92 -76.57
CA VAL A 20 -20.08 -76.91 -77.16
C VAL A 20 -18.69 -76.87 -76.50
N GLU A 21 -17.62 -76.86 -77.32
CA GLU A 21 -16.23 -76.46 -77.00
C GLU A 21 -16.00 -74.97 -77.36
N ASN A 22 -15.36 -74.17 -76.50
CA ASN A 22 -15.10 -72.73 -76.73
C ASN A 22 -13.58 -72.40 -76.83
N GLN A 23 -13.19 -71.41 -77.64
CA GLN A 23 -11.82 -70.86 -77.77
C GLN A 23 -11.77 -69.35 -77.39
N SER A 24 -11.01 -68.99 -76.35
CA SER A 24 -10.21 -67.75 -76.21
C SER A 24 -9.45 -67.76 -74.87
N ASP A 25 -8.12 -67.70 -74.96
CA ASP A 25 -7.05 -67.37 -73.99
C ASP A 25 -7.19 -67.68 -72.47
N LEU A 26 -6.60 -68.81 -72.06
CA LEU A 26 -5.48 -68.99 -71.11
C LEU A 26 -5.40 -70.49 -70.74
N GLN A 27 -4.19 -71.04 -70.65
CA GLN A 27 -3.95 -72.50 -70.60
C GLN A 27 -4.74 -73.29 -69.52
N GLU A 28 -5.18 -74.51 -69.93
CA GLU A 28 -5.42 -75.77 -69.16
C GLU A 28 -6.60 -75.82 -68.16
N TYR A 29 -7.67 -76.66 -68.24
CA TYR A 29 -8.09 -77.84 -69.02
C TYR A 29 -9.64 -77.84 -69.23
N LYS A 30 -10.10 -78.41 -70.35
CA LYS A 30 -11.49 -78.47 -70.85
C LYS A 30 -12.42 -79.42 -70.07
N LYS A 31 -13.72 -79.08 -69.96
CA LYS A 31 -14.77 -79.73 -69.13
C LYS A 31 -15.91 -80.35 -69.98
N PHE A 32 -16.22 -81.65 -69.84
CA PHE A 32 -17.36 -82.33 -70.52
C PHE A 32 -18.71 -82.02 -69.86
N GLN A 33 -19.79 -81.76 -70.64
CA GLN A 33 -21.14 -81.40 -70.14
C GLN A 33 -22.27 -82.21 -70.80
N LYS A 34 -23.18 -82.80 -70.01
CA LYS A 34 -24.36 -83.55 -70.51
C LYS A 34 -25.49 -82.60 -70.92
N ILE A 35 -26.20 -82.90 -72.00
CA ILE A 35 -27.46 -82.28 -72.39
C ILE A 35 -28.57 -82.82 -71.48
N TYR A 36 -29.08 -81.93 -70.63
CA TYR A 36 -30.11 -82.21 -69.63
C TYR A 36 -31.51 -82.24 -70.25
N LYS A 37 -31.86 -81.18 -70.99
CA LYS A 37 -33.20 -80.93 -71.53
C LYS A 37 -33.11 -80.29 -72.91
N PHE A 38 -34.06 -80.61 -73.78
CA PHE A 38 -34.20 -79.92 -75.06
C PHE A 38 -35.66 -79.56 -75.36
N TYR A 39 -35.84 -78.42 -76.01
CA TYR A 39 -37.08 -78.00 -76.67
C TYR A 39 -36.79 -77.82 -78.15
N LEU A 40 -37.59 -78.49 -78.98
CA LEU A 40 -37.47 -78.46 -80.41
C LEU A 40 -38.82 -78.12 -81.03
N GLU A 41 -38.86 -77.06 -81.82
CA GLU A 41 -39.99 -76.71 -82.66
C GLU A 41 -39.55 -76.45 -84.09
N ILE A 42 -40.27 -77.00 -85.05
CA ILE A 42 -40.02 -76.85 -86.48
C ILE A 42 -41.35 -76.63 -87.17
N PHE A 43 -41.45 -75.59 -87.99
CA PHE A 43 -42.67 -75.34 -88.77
C PHE A 43 -42.36 -74.71 -90.12
N GLY A 44 -43.29 -74.87 -91.06
CA GLY A 44 -43.02 -74.54 -92.46
C GLY A 44 -44.22 -74.58 -93.39
N LEU A 45 -44.00 -74.14 -94.63
CA LEU A 45 -44.97 -74.09 -95.73
C LEU A 45 -44.51 -74.96 -96.89
N ILE A 46 -45.47 -75.38 -97.73
CA ILE A 46 -45.21 -76.06 -99.00
C ILE A 46 -45.99 -75.35 -100.12
N SER A 47 -45.27 -74.88 -101.15
CA SER A 47 -45.87 -74.18 -102.31
C SER A 47 -46.13 -75.13 -103.48
N THR A 48 -47.36 -75.65 -103.57
CA THR A 48 -48.13 -76.17 -104.75
C THR A 48 -49.23 -77.14 -104.29
N GLN A 49 -50.28 -77.35 -105.11
CA GLN A 49 -51.31 -78.37 -104.83
C GLN A 49 -50.70 -79.76 -104.93
N TYR A 50 -50.43 -80.34 -103.77
CA TYR A 50 -49.95 -81.71 -103.61
C TYR A 50 -51.02 -82.53 -102.89
N THR A 51 -51.04 -83.80 -103.25
CA THR A 51 -52.00 -84.79 -102.73
C THR A 51 -51.51 -85.51 -101.48
N SER A 52 -50.32 -85.18 -100.97
CA SER A 52 -49.77 -85.77 -99.75
C SER A 52 -50.15 -84.95 -98.51
N SER A 53 -50.65 -85.64 -97.48
CA SER A 53 -51.18 -85.06 -96.23
C SER A 53 -50.31 -85.33 -95.00
N GLN A 54 -49.12 -85.93 -95.15
CA GLN A 54 -48.26 -86.33 -94.02
C GLN A 54 -46.75 -86.18 -94.31
N MET A 55 -45.98 -85.90 -93.25
CA MET A 55 -44.51 -85.76 -93.23
C MET A 55 -43.91 -86.61 -92.10
N LYS A 56 -42.68 -87.12 -92.28
CA LYS A 56 -41.95 -87.93 -91.29
C LYS A 56 -40.76 -87.19 -90.68
N VAL A 57 -40.55 -87.37 -89.38
CA VAL A 57 -39.45 -86.79 -88.57
C VAL A 57 -38.86 -87.86 -87.64
N SER A 58 -37.54 -87.98 -87.53
CA SER A 58 -36.86 -88.88 -86.57
C SER A 58 -36.08 -88.09 -85.53
N LEU A 59 -36.24 -88.39 -84.24
CA LEU A 59 -35.56 -87.73 -83.12
C LEU A 59 -34.84 -88.76 -82.26
N ASN A 60 -33.51 -88.66 -82.16
CA ASN A 60 -32.59 -89.64 -81.57
C ASN A 60 -32.85 -91.08 -82.06
N GLY A 61 -33.30 -91.22 -83.32
CA GLY A 61 -33.62 -92.51 -83.95
C GLY A 61 -35.09 -92.95 -83.86
N VAL A 62 -35.95 -92.20 -83.16
CA VAL A 62 -37.38 -92.50 -83.02
C VAL A 62 -38.19 -91.76 -84.09
N GLU A 63 -38.79 -92.49 -85.03
CA GLU A 63 -39.63 -91.92 -86.10
C GLU A 63 -41.03 -91.52 -85.63
N ILE A 64 -41.46 -90.33 -86.04
CA ILE A 64 -42.73 -89.70 -85.70
C ILE A 64 -43.35 -89.16 -87.00
N THR A 65 -44.59 -89.53 -87.28
CA THR A 65 -45.33 -89.06 -88.47
C THR A 65 -46.29 -87.93 -88.08
N LYS A 66 -46.37 -86.86 -88.88
CA LYS A 66 -47.19 -85.68 -88.62
C LYS A 66 -47.98 -85.25 -89.85
N SER A 67 -49.22 -84.80 -89.61
CA SER A 67 -50.14 -84.38 -90.67
C SER A 67 -49.87 -82.95 -91.13
N LEU A 68 -50.25 -82.67 -92.38
CA LEU A 68 -50.18 -81.36 -93.03
C LEU A 68 -51.54 -80.67 -92.98
N ASP A 69 -51.55 -79.41 -92.55
CA ASP A 69 -52.76 -78.59 -92.39
C ASP A 69 -52.88 -77.54 -93.51
N ALA A 70 -54.08 -76.98 -93.74
CA ALA A 70 -54.32 -75.96 -94.76
C ALA A 70 -54.25 -74.54 -94.17
N CYS A 71 -53.48 -73.65 -94.78
CA CYS A 71 -53.25 -72.28 -94.32
C CYS A 71 -53.26 -71.28 -95.51
N ASN A 72 -54.29 -70.42 -95.63
CA ASN A 72 -54.33 -69.23 -96.51
C ASN A 72 -53.69 -69.38 -97.92
N GLY A 73 -54.10 -70.41 -98.67
CA GLY A 73 -53.63 -70.63 -100.05
C GLY A 73 -52.39 -71.53 -100.19
N ALA A 74 -51.89 -72.14 -99.10
CA ALA A 74 -50.81 -73.13 -99.09
C ALA A 74 -51.05 -74.25 -98.05
N LEU A 75 -50.20 -75.28 -98.06
CA LEU A 75 -50.16 -76.35 -97.03
C LEU A 75 -49.03 -76.07 -96.01
N CYS A 76 -49.26 -76.32 -94.72
CA CYS A 76 -48.39 -75.96 -93.60
C CYS A 76 -48.12 -77.19 -92.68
N TYR A 77 -46.95 -77.28 -92.05
CA TYR A 77 -46.62 -78.29 -91.00
C TYR A 77 -46.02 -77.63 -89.76
N SER A 78 -46.24 -78.23 -88.60
CA SER A 78 -45.56 -77.88 -87.34
C SER A 78 -45.29 -79.13 -86.51
N PHE A 79 -44.05 -79.26 -86.04
CA PHE A 79 -43.57 -80.30 -85.15
C PHE A 79 -42.97 -79.65 -83.91
N LYS A 80 -43.53 -79.95 -82.73
CA LYS A 80 -43.00 -79.50 -81.44
C LYS A 80 -42.75 -80.72 -80.56
N GLN A 81 -41.58 -80.78 -79.94
CA GLN A 81 -41.19 -81.83 -79.00
C GLN A 81 -40.33 -81.22 -77.89
N GLN A 82 -40.57 -81.64 -76.64
CA GLN A 82 -39.78 -81.25 -75.48
C GLN A 82 -39.56 -82.46 -74.59
N ASP A 83 -38.32 -82.76 -74.24
CA ASP A 83 -38.00 -83.92 -73.40
C ASP A 83 -36.69 -83.77 -72.60
N LEU A 84 -36.53 -84.64 -71.59
CA LEU A 84 -35.31 -84.79 -70.80
C LEU A 84 -34.42 -85.86 -71.41
N LEU A 85 -33.10 -85.64 -71.46
CA LEU A 85 -32.20 -86.52 -72.21
C LEU A 85 -30.98 -87.02 -71.42
N ASN A 86 -30.50 -86.25 -70.42
CA ASN A 86 -29.33 -86.53 -69.58
C ASN A 86 -28.17 -87.28 -70.29
N SER A 87 -27.87 -86.88 -71.53
CA SER A 87 -26.96 -87.53 -72.47
C SER A 87 -26.08 -86.49 -73.13
N TYR A 88 -24.93 -86.87 -73.68
CA TYR A 88 -23.99 -85.92 -74.28
C TYR A 88 -24.32 -85.49 -75.73
N ASP A 89 -25.25 -86.17 -76.43
CA ASP A 89 -25.56 -85.96 -77.86
C ASP A 89 -27.10 -85.92 -78.16
N LEU A 90 -27.57 -85.05 -79.09
CA LEU A 90 -28.96 -84.95 -79.60
C LEU A 90 -28.99 -84.88 -81.16
N ASN A 91 -29.76 -85.77 -81.81
CA ASN A 91 -29.84 -85.97 -83.26
C ASN A 91 -31.29 -85.91 -83.79
N LEU A 92 -31.56 -85.20 -84.89
CA LEU A 92 -32.89 -85.09 -85.54
C LEU A 92 -32.78 -85.23 -87.07
N ILE A 93 -33.74 -85.89 -87.73
CA ILE A 93 -33.80 -86.07 -89.20
C ILE A 93 -35.20 -85.75 -89.74
N LEU A 94 -35.30 -84.82 -90.70
CA LEU A 94 -36.52 -84.53 -91.48
C LEU A 94 -36.43 -85.18 -92.87
N TYR A 95 -37.46 -85.93 -93.27
CA TYR A 95 -37.47 -86.63 -94.56
C TYR A 95 -38.23 -85.84 -95.64
N PRO A 96 -37.77 -85.88 -96.92
CA PRO A 96 -38.40 -85.16 -98.02
C PRO A 96 -39.79 -85.70 -98.37
N LEU A 97 -40.63 -84.85 -98.97
CA LEU A 97 -41.88 -85.25 -99.60
C LEU A 97 -41.54 -85.91 -100.97
N ASN A 98 -41.99 -87.14 -101.20
CA ASN A 98 -41.58 -87.94 -102.37
C ASN A 98 -42.29 -87.49 -103.66
N SER A 99 -41.65 -86.67 -104.51
CA SER A 99 -41.98 -86.63 -105.95
C SER A 99 -40.85 -86.01 -106.83
N PRO A 100 -40.47 -86.57 -108.01
CA PRO A 100 -39.17 -86.30 -108.68
C PRO A 100 -39.21 -85.29 -109.82
N SER A 101 -40.36 -85.06 -110.42
CA SER A 101 -40.52 -84.18 -111.58
C SER A 101 -41.11 -82.83 -111.21
N GLU A 102 -41.67 -82.74 -110.01
CA GLU A 102 -42.48 -81.62 -109.62
C GLU A 102 -41.83 -80.92 -108.46
N LYS A 103 -41.46 -79.68 -108.78
CA LYS A 103 -40.82 -78.79 -107.85
C LYS A 103 -41.88 -78.37 -106.83
N TYR A 104 -41.86 -78.99 -105.67
CA TYR A 104 -42.38 -78.36 -104.47
C TYR A 104 -41.23 -77.62 -103.82
N GLN A 105 -41.53 -76.47 -103.22
CA GLN A 105 -40.61 -75.87 -102.29
C GLN A 105 -41.18 -76.10 -100.89
N GLN A 106 -40.43 -76.87 -100.10
CA GLN A 106 -40.67 -77.01 -98.67
C GLN A 106 -39.85 -75.93 -97.98
N TYR A 107 -40.55 -74.97 -97.40
CA TYR A 107 -39.94 -73.91 -96.64
C TYR A 107 -40.01 -74.29 -95.18
N ILE A 108 -38.85 -74.49 -94.56
CA ILE A 108 -38.76 -74.45 -93.10
C ILE A 108 -38.76 -72.97 -92.76
N GLN A 109 -39.90 -72.47 -92.34
CA GLN A 109 -40.02 -71.06 -91.95
C GLN A 109 -39.29 -70.79 -90.63
N GLY A 110 -39.13 -71.82 -89.81
CA GLY A 110 -38.31 -71.74 -88.62
C GLY A 110 -38.00 -73.10 -88.02
N THR A 111 -36.78 -73.19 -87.49
CA THR A 111 -36.44 -74.17 -86.45
C THR A 111 -36.08 -73.42 -85.17
N PHE A 112 -36.52 -73.96 -84.05
CA PHE A 112 -36.23 -73.45 -82.73
C PHE A 112 -35.75 -74.62 -81.88
N LEU A 113 -34.43 -74.73 -81.71
CA LEU A 113 -33.80 -75.75 -80.87
C LEU A 113 -33.07 -75.09 -79.71
N ILE A 114 -33.61 -75.29 -78.51
CA ILE A 114 -33.00 -74.87 -77.25
C ILE A 114 -32.56 -76.11 -76.51
N VAL A 115 -31.28 -76.17 -76.16
CA VAL A 115 -30.69 -77.24 -75.36
C VAL A 115 -30.11 -76.66 -74.08
N GLN A 116 -30.29 -77.37 -72.99
CA GLN A 116 -29.80 -76.98 -71.66
C GLN A 116 -28.79 -78.04 -71.19
N LEU A 117 -27.59 -77.61 -70.79
CA LEU A 117 -26.44 -78.46 -70.47
C LEU A 117 -26.11 -78.44 -68.98
N CYS A 118 -25.86 -79.59 -68.36
CA CYS A 118 -25.47 -79.67 -66.95
C CYS A 118 -24.14 -78.98 -66.66
N SER A 119 -24.01 -78.47 -65.44
CA SER A 119 -22.76 -77.91 -64.93
C SER A 119 -21.61 -78.92 -65.06
N PRO A 120 -20.39 -78.48 -65.39
CA PRO A 120 -19.33 -79.39 -65.72
C PRO A 120 -18.66 -80.06 -64.50
N TYR A 121 -18.15 -81.28 -64.68
CA TYR A 121 -17.71 -82.23 -63.62
C TYR A 121 -18.83 -82.72 -62.69
N CYS A 122 -20.08 -82.45 -63.05
CA CYS A 122 -21.24 -82.97 -62.38
C CYS A 122 -21.56 -84.38 -62.86
N ASP A 123 -21.75 -85.31 -61.92
CA ASP A 123 -22.19 -86.67 -62.25
C ASP A 123 -23.71 -86.73 -62.44
N GLU A 124 -24.46 -86.04 -61.56
CA GLU A 124 -25.92 -85.97 -61.55
C GLU A 124 -26.44 -84.53 -61.32
N CYS A 125 -27.30 -84.06 -62.22
CA CYS A 125 -27.88 -82.72 -62.24
C CYS A 125 -29.41 -82.78 -62.17
N ASP A 126 -30.00 -81.78 -61.52
CA ASP A 126 -31.43 -81.71 -61.22
C ASP A 126 -32.25 -80.88 -62.24
N GLN A 127 -33.54 -80.66 -61.93
CA GLN A 127 -34.48 -80.01 -62.83
C GLN A 127 -34.15 -78.57 -63.22
N ASP A 128 -33.33 -77.90 -62.43
CA ASP A 128 -32.89 -76.53 -62.64
C ASP A 128 -31.45 -76.45 -63.16
N ASN A 129 -30.91 -77.60 -63.61
CA ASN A 129 -29.59 -77.73 -64.21
C ASN A 129 -28.44 -77.46 -63.23
N VAL A 130 -28.72 -77.59 -61.93
CA VAL A 130 -27.78 -77.45 -60.83
C VAL A 130 -27.18 -78.81 -60.51
N CYS A 131 -25.87 -78.87 -60.24
CA CYS A 131 -25.26 -80.14 -59.89
C CYS A 131 -25.70 -80.57 -58.49
N SER A 132 -26.15 -81.82 -58.38
CA SER A 132 -26.57 -82.41 -57.11
C SER A 132 -25.53 -83.35 -56.53
N LYS A 133 -24.64 -83.90 -57.38
CA LYS A 133 -23.57 -84.79 -56.95
C LYS A 133 -22.37 -84.74 -57.88
N CYS A 134 -21.19 -84.62 -57.26
CA CYS A 134 -19.91 -84.64 -57.93
C CYS A 134 -19.29 -86.03 -57.92
N ILE A 135 -18.41 -86.29 -58.88
CA ILE A 135 -17.61 -87.52 -58.95
C ILE A 135 -16.57 -87.60 -57.81
N GLU A 136 -16.05 -88.80 -57.50
CA GLU A 136 -15.02 -88.99 -56.48
C GLU A 136 -13.79 -88.09 -56.72
N LYS A 137 -13.16 -87.61 -55.64
CA LYS A 137 -12.14 -86.56 -55.64
C LYS A 137 -12.63 -85.18 -56.07
N TYR A 138 -13.93 -84.96 -56.18
CA TYR A 138 -14.53 -83.64 -56.35
C TYR A 138 -15.67 -83.45 -55.35
N TYR A 139 -15.83 -82.25 -54.80
CA TYR A 139 -16.91 -81.89 -53.89
C TYR A 139 -17.83 -80.85 -54.53
N LEU A 140 -19.06 -80.80 -54.02
CA LEU A 140 -20.09 -79.89 -54.49
C LEU A 140 -19.99 -78.55 -53.75
N ASP A 141 -19.78 -77.47 -54.48
CA ASP A 141 -19.75 -76.12 -53.92
C ASP A 141 -21.16 -75.54 -53.71
N SER A 142 -21.26 -74.44 -52.96
CA SER A 142 -22.53 -73.79 -52.58
C SER A 142 -23.31 -73.21 -53.77
N SER A 143 -22.70 -73.16 -54.95
CA SER A 143 -23.34 -72.78 -56.21
C SER A 143 -23.80 -73.99 -57.04
N GLY A 144 -23.68 -75.21 -56.50
CA GLY A 144 -24.03 -76.44 -57.19
C GLY A 144 -23.11 -76.74 -58.37
N SER A 145 -21.80 -76.49 -58.20
CA SER A 145 -20.73 -76.82 -59.16
C SER A 145 -19.64 -77.67 -58.49
N CYS A 146 -18.96 -78.50 -59.29
CA CYS A 146 -18.01 -79.50 -58.77
C CYS A 146 -16.56 -79.05 -58.86
N GLN A 147 -15.84 -79.13 -57.73
CA GLN A 147 -14.45 -78.69 -57.57
C GLN A 147 -13.57 -79.80 -56.98
N PRO A 148 -12.28 -79.91 -57.36
CA PRO A 148 -11.42 -81.01 -56.93
C PRO A 148 -11.10 -80.98 -55.43
N CYS A 149 -10.98 -82.17 -54.83
CA CYS A 149 -10.44 -82.42 -53.50
C CYS A 149 -8.91 -82.34 -53.49
N ASP A 150 -8.33 -82.19 -52.30
CA ASP A 150 -6.90 -82.37 -52.09
C ASP A 150 -6.47 -83.84 -52.32
N GLN A 151 -5.24 -84.03 -52.79
CA GLN A 151 -4.67 -85.34 -53.16
C GLN A 151 -4.57 -86.35 -52.01
N THR A 152 -4.54 -85.86 -50.76
CA THR A 152 -4.46 -86.69 -49.55
C THR A 152 -5.84 -87.14 -49.06
N CYS A 153 -6.91 -86.47 -49.51
CA CYS A 153 -8.29 -86.83 -49.22
C CYS A 153 -8.80 -87.87 -50.20
N LEU A 154 -9.44 -88.92 -49.67
CA LEU A 154 -10.22 -89.83 -50.50
C LEU A 154 -11.61 -89.25 -50.81
N ASN A 155 -12.27 -88.74 -49.78
CA ASN A 155 -13.52 -87.98 -49.88
C ASN A 155 -13.33 -86.64 -49.19
N CYS A 156 -13.89 -85.58 -49.76
CA CYS A 156 -13.80 -84.24 -49.19
C CYS A 156 -15.13 -83.49 -49.28
N SER A 157 -15.30 -82.52 -48.39
CA SER A 157 -16.39 -81.53 -48.47
C SER A 157 -15.92 -80.18 -49.01
N GLY A 158 -14.64 -80.09 -49.40
CA GLY A 158 -13.96 -78.85 -49.74
C GLY A 158 -12.59 -79.13 -50.38
N PRO A 159 -11.94 -78.12 -50.97
CA PRO A 159 -10.80 -78.35 -51.85
C PRO A 159 -9.49 -78.61 -51.09
N SER A 160 -9.46 -78.31 -49.79
CA SER A 160 -8.27 -78.39 -48.95
C SER A 160 -8.08 -79.78 -48.35
N ASN A 161 -6.83 -80.13 -47.99
CA ASN A 161 -6.52 -81.26 -47.10
C ASN A 161 -7.30 -81.13 -45.78
N GLU A 162 -7.69 -79.92 -45.37
CA GLU A 162 -8.48 -79.68 -44.17
C GLU A 162 -9.99 -79.90 -44.35
N ASN A 163 -10.39 -80.42 -45.50
CA ASN A 163 -11.77 -80.77 -45.78
C ASN A 163 -11.92 -82.26 -46.09
N CYS A 164 -10.92 -83.08 -45.71
CA CYS A 164 -11.02 -84.51 -45.82
C CYS A 164 -12.09 -85.04 -44.86
N LEU A 165 -12.95 -85.89 -45.39
CA LEU A 165 -13.88 -86.70 -44.60
C LEU A 165 -13.30 -88.09 -44.32
N SER A 166 -12.32 -88.51 -45.11
CA SER A 166 -11.59 -89.78 -44.95
C SER A 166 -10.25 -89.75 -45.68
N CYS A 167 -9.29 -90.53 -45.17
CA CYS A 167 -7.92 -90.56 -45.66
C CYS A 167 -7.64 -91.74 -46.57
N VAL A 168 -6.68 -91.55 -47.48
CA VAL A 168 -6.05 -92.66 -48.19
C VAL A 168 -5.25 -93.55 -47.23
N SER A 169 -5.14 -94.85 -47.54
CA SER A 169 -4.56 -95.85 -46.65
C SER A 169 -3.10 -95.54 -46.25
N GLY A 170 -2.75 -95.74 -44.97
CA GLY A 170 -1.42 -95.46 -44.41
C GLY A 170 -1.26 -94.07 -43.78
N LEU A 171 -2.30 -93.23 -43.85
CA LEU A 171 -2.38 -91.94 -43.16
C LEU A 171 -3.41 -91.99 -42.01
N PHE A 172 -3.22 -91.12 -41.02
CA PHE A 172 -4.07 -90.98 -39.83
C PHE A 172 -4.98 -89.76 -39.96
N PHE A 173 -6.21 -89.89 -39.45
CA PHE A 173 -7.20 -88.82 -39.55
C PHE A 173 -7.08 -87.84 -38.38
N GLN A 174 -6.78 -86.59 -38.72
CA GLN A 174 -6.70 -85.48 -37.79
C GLN A 174 -8.05 -84.79 -37.68
N GLN A 175 -8.82 -85.12 -36.64
CA GLN A 175 -10.19 -84.66 -36.50
C GLN A 175 -10.32 -83.12 -36.39
N LYS A 176 -9.35 -82.45 -35.76
CA LYS A 176 -9.43 -81.01 -35.51
C LYS A 176 -9.32 -80.18 -36.80
N SER A 177 -8.45 -80.60 -37.70
CA SER A 177 -8.24 -79.96 -38.99
C SER A 177 -8.98 -80.67 -40.11
N SER A 178 -9.68 -81.77 -39.84
CA SER A 178 -10.31 -82.64 -40.85
C SER A 178 -9.31 -82.98 -41.97
N SER A 179 -8.08 -83.36 -41.61
CA SER A 179 -6.98 -83.60 -42.54
C SER A 179 -6.27 -84.92 -42.32
N CYS A 180 -5.49 -85.35 -43.31
CA CYS A 180 -4.84 -86.66 -43.31
C CYS A 180 -3.32 -86.51 -43.17
N VAL A 181 -2.75 -87.11 -42.13
CA VAL A 181 -1.35 -86.91 -41.71
C VAL A 181 -0.60 -88.22 -41.46
N GLN A 182 0.73 -88.24 -41.62
CA GLN A 182 1.54 -89.46 -41.42
C GLN A 182 1.82 -89.80 -39.95
N ASN A 183 1.89 -88.80 -39.08
CA ASN A 183 2.04 -88.95 -37.63
C ASN A 183 1.09 -87.98 -36.96
N CYS A 184 0.57 -88.32 -35.77
CA CYS A 184 -0.22 -87.39 -35.00
C CYS A 184 0.62 -86.19 -34.57
N ASP A 185 -0.03 -85.04 -34.45
CA ASP A 185 0.63 -83.80 -34.05
C ASP A 185 1.25 -83.93 -32.65
N GLN A 186 2.23 -83.08 -32.34
CA GLN A 186 2.72 -82.95 -30.98
C GLN A 186 1.53 -82.69 -30.03
N ASN A 187 1.55 -83.28 -28.83
CA ASN A 187 0.43 -83.30 -27.86
C ASN A 187 -0.75 -84.21 -28.25
N GLN A 188 -0.55 -85.16 -29.17
CA GLN A 188 -1.54 -86.19 -29.49
C GLN A 188 -0.90 -87.58 -29.53
N TYR A 189 -1.71 -88.61 -29.27
CA TYR A 189 -1.33 -90.01 -29.39
C TYR A 189 -2.30 -90.75 -30.31
N ARG A 190 -1.81 -91.83 -30.92
CA ARG A 190 -2.61 -92.70 -31.78
C ARG A 190 -3.51 -93.59 -30.92
N ASP A 191 -4.81 -93.54 -31.17
CA ASP A 191 -5.73 -94.52 -30.62
C ASP A 191 -5.79 -95.81 -31.46
N SER A 192 -6.50 -96.81 -30.95
CA SER A 192 -6.64 -98.12 -31.60
C SER A 192 -7.39 -98.07 -32.94
N GLN A 193 -7.99 -96.94 -33.33
CA GLN A 193 -8.79 -96.74 -34.55
C GLN A 193 -8.06 -95.91 -35.61
N ASN A 194 -6.75 -95.65 -35.45
CA ASN A 194 -5.94 -94.80 -36.34
C ASN A 194 -6.37 -93.32 -36.37
N VAL A 195 -6.98 -92.86 -35.28
CA VAL A 195 -7.34 -91.45 -35.08
C VAL A 195 -6.41 -90.83 -34.06
N CYS A 196 -6.04 -89.58 -34.30
CA CYS A 196 -5.17 -88.83 -33.40
C CYS A 196 -5.99 -88.21 -32.26
N GLN A 197 -5.71 -88.62 -31.03
CA GLN A 197 -6.38 -88.18 -29.81
C GLN A 197 -5.47 -87.31 -28.96
N LEU A 198 -6.02 -86.33 -28.26
CA LEU A 198 -5.24 -85.42 -27.43
C LEU A 198 -4.62 -86.14 -26.23
N CYS A 199 -3.38 -85.78 -25.93
CA CYS A 199 -2.74 -86.11 -24.67
C CYS A 199 -3.46 -85.43 -23.50
N HIS A 200 -3.21 -85.91 -22.28
CA HIS A 200 -3.59 -85.15 -21.09
C HIS A 200 -2.98 -83.74 -21.15
N GLN A 201 -3.74 -82.73 -20.75
CA GLN A 201 -3.37 -81.31 -20.85
C GLN A 201 -2.01 -80.94 -20.23
N SER A 202 -1.46 -81.77 -19.35
CA SER A 202 -0.15 -81.54 -18.73
C SER A 202 1.03 -82.09 -19.54
N CYS A 203 0.81 -82.98 -20.51
CA CYS A 203 1.87 -83.59 -21.31
C CYS A 203 2.10 -82.79 -22.61
N ALA A 204 3.35 -82.58 -23.02
CA ALA A 204 3.68 -82.14 -24.38
C ALA A 204 3.76 -83.33 -25.34
N ILE A 205 4.34 -84.44 -24.86
CA ILE A 205 4.37 -85.72 -25.56
C ILE A 205 3.89 -86.77 -24.57
N CYS A 206 2.93 -87.58 -24.99
CA CYS A 206 2.39 -88.65 -24.19
C CYS A 206 2.37 -89.97 -24.98
N GLN A 207 2.31 -91.07 -24.25
CA GLN A 207 2.07 -92.40 -24.81
C GLN A 207 0.64 -92.91 -24.52
N GLY A 208 -0.21 -92.08 -23.90
CA GLY A 208 -1.60 -92.41 -23.62
C GLY A 208 -2.35 -91.24 -22.96
N ALA A 209 -3.66 -91.40 -22.77
CA ALA A 209 -4.56 -90.32 -22.33
C ALA A 209 -4.38 -89.83 -20.89
N GLY A 210 -3.80 -90.65 -20.00
CA GLY A 210 -3.71 -90.34 -18.56
C GLY A 210 -2.57 -89.36 -18.18
N PRO A 211 -2.71 -88.59 -17.07
CA PRO A 211 -1.72 -87.60 -16.61
C PRO A 211 -0.34 -88.17 -16.21
N ASN A 212 -0.25 -89.49 -16.02
CA ASN A 212 0.99 -90.21 -15.64
C ASN A 212 1.64 -90.92 -16.84
N ASN A 213 1.16 -90.67 -18.05
CA ASN A 213 1.71 -91.23 -19.29
C ASN A 213 2.49 -90.18 -20.08
N CYS A 214 2.97 -89.13 -19.41
CA CYS A 214 3.76 -88.10 -20.05
C CYS A 214 5.19 -88.63 -20.28
N LEU A 215 5.69 -88.44 -21.50
CA LEU A 215 7.09 -88.62 -21.84
C LEU A 215 7.86 -87.30 -21.79
N SER A 216 7.15 -86.19 -22.04
CA SER A 216 7.63 -84.83 -21.80
C SER A 216 6.48 -83.91 -21.43
N CYS A 217 6.81 -82.79 -20.79
CA CYS A 217 5.84 -81.87 -20.20
C CYS A 217 5.60 -80.65 -21.08
N GLN A 218 4.38 -80.10 -21.01
CA GLN A 218 4.08 -78.83 -21.66
C GLN A 218 4.95 -77.70 -21.10
N LEU A 219 5.18 -76.69 -21.93
CA LEU A 219 6.04 -75.57 -21.59
C LEU A 219 5.57 -74.93 -20.26
N GLY A 220 6.48 -74.83 -19.29
CA GLY A 220 6.17 -74.32 -17.95
C GLY A 220 5.82 -75.40 -16.91
N LEU A 221 5.77 -76.68 -17.30
CA LEU A 221 5.62 -77.83 -16.39
C LEU A 221 6.92 -78.65 -16.31
N TYR A 222 7.12 -79.35 -15.20
CA TYR A 222 8.32 -80.12 -14.87
C TYR A 222 7.98 -81.60 -14.71
N MET A 223 8.93 -82.45 -15.12
CA MET A 223 8.75 -83.89 -15.11
C MET A 223 9.03 -84.43 -13.71
N GLN A 224 8.06 -85.15 -13.13
CA GLN A 224 8.28 -85.95 -11.93
C GLN A 224 8.68 -87.37 -12.35
N PRO A 225 9.96 -87.78 -12.19
CA PRO A 225 10.48 -88.98 -12.82
C PRO A 225 9.90 -90.28 -12.23
N ILE A 226 9.43 -90.26 -10.98
CA ILE A 226 8.86 -91.45 -10.32
C ILE A 226 7.43 -91.71 -10.79
N THR A 227 6.60 -90.68 -10.90
CA THR A 227 5.17 -90.81 -11.21
C THR A 227 4.88 -90.65 -12.71
N HIS A 228 5.89 -90.32 -13.51
CA HIS A 228 5.77 -90.01 -14.94
C HIS A 228 4.71 -88.94 -15.27
N SER A 229 4.54 -87.99 -14.35
CA SER A 229 3.55 -86.92 -14.44
C SER A 229 4.21 -85.55 -14.53
N CYS A 230 3.52 -84.62 -15.19
CA CYS A 230 3.99 -83.25 -15.35
C CYS A 230 3.32 -82.32 -14.34
N VAL A 231 4.12 -81.64 -13.53
CA VAL A 231 3.68 -80.78 -12.42
C VAL A 231 4.14 -79.34 -12.64
N GLN A 232 3.37 -78.35 -12.15
CA GLN A 232 3.75 -76.94 -12.28
C GLN A 232 4.92 -76.53 -11.39
N THR A 233 5.07 -77.21 -10.25
CA THR A 233 6.14 -76.96 -9.27
C THR A 233 6.61 -78.30 -8.74
N CYS A 234 7.92 -78.42 -8.51
CA CYS A 234 8.46 -79.58 -7.80
C CYS A 234 8.00 -79.54 -6.34
N ASP A 235 7.93 -80.70 -5.70
CA ASP A 235 7.59 -80.79 -4.27
C ASP A 235 8.58 -79.97 -3.43
N GLN A 236 8.15 -79.54 -2.25
CA GLN A 236 8.93 -78.60 -1.42
C GLN A 236 10.36 -79.08 -1.12
N ASN A 237 10.61 -80.39 -1.05
CA ASN A 237 11.93 -80.99 -0.83
C ASN A 237 12.68 -81.35 -2.13
N GLN A 238 12.27 -80.78 -3.26
CA GLN A 238 12.84 -81.01 -4.57
C GLN A 238 13.08 -79.68 -5.31
N TYR A 239 14.07 -79.66 -6.20
CA TYR A 239 14.34 -78.53 -7.09
C TYR A 239 14.30 -78.98 -8.55
N ARG A 240 14.08 -78.02 -9.45
CA ARG A 240 14.12 -78.23 -10.89
C ARG A 240 15.57 -78.20 -11.37
N ASP A 241 16.03 -79.27 -12.00
CA ASP A 241 17.33 -79.28 -12.68
C ASP A 241 17.29 -78.57 -14.05
N SER A 242 18.46 -78.41 -14.67
CA SER A 242 18.60 -77.76 -15.98
C SER A 242 17.88 -78.49 -17.12
N GLN A 243 17.41 -79.72 -16.89
CA GLN A 243 16.68 -80.56 -17.84
C GLN A 243 15.16 -80.57 -17.57
N ASN A 244 14.68 -79.71 -16.66
CA ASN A 244 13.27 -79.59 -16.25
C ASN A 244 12.71 -80.82 -15.51
N VAL A 245 13.57 -81.55 -14.81
CA VAL A 245 13.20 -82.70 -13.97
C VAL A 245 13.33 -82.31 -12.49
N CYS A 246 12.39 -82.78 -11.67
CA CYS A 246 12.43 -82.56 -10.22
C CYS A 246 13.42 -83.52 -9.54
N GLN A 247 14.36 -82.97 -8.78
CA GLN A 247 15.44 -83.69 -8.06
C GLN A 247 15.43 -83.35 -6.56
N LEU A 248 15.82 -84.28 -5.70
CA LEU A 248 15.82 -84.07 -4.25
C LEU A 248 16.85 -83.03 -3.78
N CYS A 249 16.49 -82.28 -2.74
CA CYS A 249 17.37 -81.35 -2.04
C CYS A 249 18.47 -82.04 -1.23
N HIS A 250 19.53 -81.28 -0.89
CA HIS A 250 20.52 -81.72 0.11
C HIS A 250 19.87 -81.97 1.48
N GLN A 251 20.36 -82.96 2.23
CA GLN A 251 19.75 -83.43 3.49
C GLN A 251 19.59 -82.36 4.59
N SER A 252 20.36 -81.28 4.55
CA SER A 252 20.26 -80.15 5.49
C SER A 252 19.16 -79.15 5.13
N CYS A 253 18.66 -79.18 3.89
CA CYS A 253 17.61 -78.29 3.41
C CYS A 253 16.22 -78.94 3.58
N ALA A 254 15.23 -78.13 3.96
CA ALA A 254 13.83 -78.51 3.86
C ALA A 254 13.25 -78.09 2.49
N ILE A 255 13.62 -76.91 2.00
CA ILE A 255 13.34 -76.40 0.65
C ILE A 255 14.65 -75.96 0.01
N CYS A 256 14.85 -76.21 -1.28
CA CYS A 256 16.07 -75.83 -1.99
C CYS A 256 15.80 -75.34 -3.41
N GLN A 257 16.81 -74.68 -3.98
CA GLN A 257 16.86 -74.26 -5.38
C GLN A 257 17.92 -75.02 -6.19
N GLY A 258 18.62 -75.98 -5.58
CA GLY A 258 19.74 -76.71 -6.18
C GLY A 258 20.21 -77.89 -5.33
N ALA A 259 21.09 -78.72 -5.89
CA ALA A 259 21.54 -79.96 -5.24
C ALA A 259 22.47 -79.76 -4.03
N GLY A 260 23.24 -78.67 -4.04
CA GLY A 260 24.30 -78.44 -3.06
C GLY A 260 23.79 -77.95 -1.69
N PRO A 261 24.56 -78.14 -0.61
CA PRO A 261 24.23 -77.69 0.75
C PRO A 261 24.07 -76.16 0.91
N ASN A 262 24.52 -75.40 -0.09
CA ASN A 262 24.47 -73.94 -0.16
C ASN A 262 23.34 -73.43 -1.07
N ASN A 263 22.37 -74.29 -1.40
CA ASN A 263 21.20 -73.91 -2.19
C ASN A 263 19.90 -74.07 -1.39
N CYS A 264 19.98 -74.01 -0.06
CA CYS A 264 18.80 -74.11 0.78
C CYS A 264 18.02 -72.78 0.74
N LEU A 265 16.71 -72.90 0.51
CA LEU A 265 15.72 -71.84 0.69
C LEU A 265 15.03 -71.92 2.05
N SER A 266 15.08 -73.09 2.70
CA SER A 266 14.71 -73.27 4.12
C SER A 266 15.45 -74.47 4.72
N CYS A 267 15.60 -74.48 6.04
CA CYS A 267 16.36 -75.49 6.76
C CYS A 267 15.48 -76.55 7.42
N GLN A 268 16.04 -77.74 7.59
CA GLN A 268 15.43 -78.79 8.41
C GLN A 268 15.28 -78.32 9.87
N LEU A 269 14.31 -78.87 10.59
CA LEU A 269 13.99 -78.48 11.97
C LEU A 269 15.22 -78.61 12.89
N GLY A 270 15.51 -77.57 13.67
CA GLY A 270 16.67 -77.52 14.58
C GLY A 270 17.98 -77.01 13.96
N LEU A 271 17.96 -76.59 12.68
CA LEU A 271 19.07 -75.91 12.01
C LEU A 271 18.71 -74.46 11.69
N TYR A 272 19.72 -73.60 11.63
CA TYR A 272 19.61 -72.18 11.33
C TYR A 272 20.13 -71.87 9.92
N MET A 273 19.46 -70.97 9.22
CA MET A 273 19.87 -70.58 7.87
C MET A 273 20.96 -69.51 7.90
N GLN A 274 22.06 -69.74 7.18
CA GLN A 274 23.01 -68.71 6.82
C GLN A 274 22.54 -67.98 5.55
N PRO A 275 22.16 -66.69 5.63
CA PRO A 275 21.56 -65.98 4.50
C PRO A 275 22.54 -65.71 3.35
N ILE A 276 23.85 -65.58 3.62
CA ILE A 276 24.86 -65.29 2.59
C ILE A 276 25.24 -66.55 1.81
N THR A 277 25.51 -67.64 2.53
CA THR A 277 25.94 -68.89 1.92
C THR A 277 24.77 -69.79 1.52
N HIS A 278 23.54 -69.40 1.87
CA HIS A 278 22.31 -70.17 1.65
C HIS A 278 22.43 -71.62 2.14
N SER A 279 23.09 -71.80 3.30
CA SER A 279 23.37 -73.09 3.92
C SER A 279 22.73 -73.19 5.31
N CYS A 280 22.55 -74.42 5.80
CA CYS A 280 21.90 -74.67 7.09
C CYS A 280 22.92 -75.21 8.10
N VAL A 281 23.04 -74.55 9.25
CA VAL A 281 24.05 -74.82 10.30
C VAL A 281 23.40 -75.09 11.67
N GLN A 282 24.10 -75.79 12.57
CA GLN A 282 23.57 -76.12 13.90
C GLN A 282 23.62 -74.95 14.90
N THR A 283 24.61 -74.06 14.76
CA THR A 283 24.77 -72.86 15.58
C THR A 283 25.22 -71.72 14.67
N CYS A 284 24.70 -70.51 14.90
CA CYS A 284 25.21 -69.32 14.23
C CYS A 284 26.65 -69.01 14.68
N ASP A 285 27.40 -68.28 13.85
CA ASP A 285 28.77 -67.88 14.18
C ASP A 285 28.81 -66.93 15.39
N GLN A 286 29.96 -66.78 16.05
CA GLN A 286 30.07 -66.00 17.29
C GLN A 286 29.61 -64.54 17.16
N ASN A 287 29.69 -63.96 15.96
CA ASN A 287 29.25 -62.61 15.65
C ASN A 287 27.83 -62.56 15.05
N GLN A 288 27.04 -63.61 15.25
CA GLN A 288 25.67 -63.75 14.75
C GLN A 288 24.75 -64.34 15.82
N TYR A 289 23.45 -64.06 15.72
CA TYR A 289 22.43 -64.65 16.58
C TYR A 289 21.29 -65.23 15.72
N PRO A 290 20.63 -66.30 16.18
CA PRO A 290 19.44 -66.82 15.51
C PRO A 290 18.25 -65.89 15.77
N ASP A 291 17.61 -65.42 14.71
CA ASP A 291 16.36 -64.68 14.84
C ASP A 291 15.15 -65.60 15.08
N SER A 292 13.98 -65.00 15.29
CA SER A 292 12.73 -65.72 15.53
C SER A 292 12.27 -66.61 14.35
N GLN A 293 12.88 -66.46 13.17
CA GLN A 293 12.62 -67.26 11.97
C GLN A 293 13.71 -68.32 11.74
N ASN A 294 14.60 -68.53 12.71
CA ASN A 294 15.76 -69.41 12.65
C ASN A 294 16.76 -69.05 11.54
N ILE A 295 16.92 -67.76 11.23
CA ILE A 295 17.95 -67.26 10.31
C ILE A 295 19.06 -66.62 11.14
N CYS A 296 20.32 -66.92 10.82
CA CYS A 296 21.47 -66.31 11.46
C CYS A 296 21.61 -64.86 10.99
N GLN A 297 21.41 -63.92 11.91
CA GLN A 297 21.56 -62.50 11.68
C GLN A 297 22.86 -62.01 12.31
N LEU A 298 23.53 -61.08 11.65
CA LEU A 298 24.72 -60.43 12.23
C LEU A 298 24.34 -59.69 13.51
N CYS A 299 25.22 -59.82 14.50
CA CYS A 299 25.21 -58.94 15.66
C CYS A 299 25.31 -57.48 15.22
N ASP A 300 24.87 -56.58 16.10
CA ASP A 300 25.18 -55.16 15.95
C ASP A 300 26.70 -54.97 15.85
N GLN A 301 27.15 -53.99 15.05
CA GLN A 301 28.56 -53.74 14.81
C GLN A 301 29.35 -53.44 16.08
N SER A 302 28.69 -52.99 17.15
CA SER A 302 29.32 -52.76 18.46
C SER A 302 29.60 -54.04 19.26
N CYS A 303 28.90 -55.15 18.98
CA CYS A 303 29.08 -56.41 19.68
C CYS A 303 30.13 -57.29 19.00
N ALA A 304 30.98 -57.95 19.80
CA ALA A 304 31.79 -59.07 19.33
C ALA A 304 30.99 -60.38 19.41
N ILE A 305 30.22 -60.55 20.50
CA ILE A 305 29.28 -61.65 20.71
C ILE A 305 27.95 -61.04 21.16
N CYS A 306 26.83 -61.50 20.60
CA CYS A 306 25.50 -61.04 20.96
C CYS A 306 24.53 -62.21 21.17
N GLN A 307 23.44 -61.93 21.87
CA GLN A 307 22.35 -62.88 22.11
C GLN A 307 21.06 -62.55 21.34
N GLY A 308 21.04 -61.45 20.61
CA GLY A 308 19.82 -60.92 20.00
C GLY A 308 20.06 -59.69 19.11
N ALA A 309 18.96 -59.16 18.57
CA ALA A 309 18.98 -58.04 17.63
C ALA A 309 19.35 -56.70 18.28
N GLY A 310 20.18 -55.91 17.60
CA GLY A 310 20.48 -54.53 17.97
C GLY A 310 21.52 -54.36 19.08
N PRO A 311 21.88 -53.11 19.40
CA PRO A 311 23.08 -52.77 20.17
C PRO A 311 23.00 -53.06 21.67
N ASN A 312 21.83 -53.48 22.19
CA ASN A 312 21.59 -53.74 23.62
C ASN A 312 21.53 -55.23 23.97
N ASN A 313 22.01 -56.09 23.06
CA ASN A 313 22.03 -57.53 23.24
C ASN A 313 23.46 -58.07 23.16
N CYS A 314 24.46 -57.25 23.46
CA CYS A 314 25.85 -57.66 23.48
C CYS A 314 26.17 -58.47 24.74
N LEU A 315 26.83 -59.61 24.54
CA LEU A 315 27.45 -60.41 25.59
C LEU A 315 28.94 -60.09 25.73
N SER A 316 29.58 -59.59 24.67
CA SER A 316 30.93 -59.03 24.69
C SER A 316 31.09 -57.97 23.61
N CYS A 317 32.04 -57.06 23.82
CA CYS A 317 32.26 -55.91 22.95
C CYS A 317 33.43 -56.13 22.00
N GLN A 318 33.37 -55.49 20.83
CA GLN A 318 34.51 -55.45 19.92
C GLN A 318 35.69 -54.70 20.55
N LEU A 319 36.90 -54.99 20.08
CA LEU A 319 38.13 -54.43 20.62
C LEU A 319 38.09 -52.89 20.60
N GLY A 320 38.36 -52.26 21.75
CA GLY A 320 38.31 -50.80 21.92
C GLY A 320 36.96 -50.25 22.37
N LEU A 321 35.98 -51.10 22.66
CA LEU A 321 34.67 -50.75 23.23
C LEU A 321 34.53 -51.31 24.66
N TYR A 322 33.73 -50.65 25.49
CA TYR A 322 33.46 -50.99 26.90
C TYR A 322 32.04 -51.50 27.10
N MET A 323 31.86 -52.44 28.03
CA MET A 323 30.57 -53.07 28.29
C MET A 323 29.75 -52.28 29.31
N GLN A 324 28.52 -51.94 28.94
CA GLN A 324 27.51 -51.39 29.84
C GLN A 324 26.63 -52.52 30.38
N LEU A 325 26.85 -52.89 31.64
CA LEU A 325 26.22 -54.06 32.27
C LEU A 325 24.70 -53.95 32.41
N ILE A 326 24.16 -52.74 32.57
CA ILE A 326 22.71 -52.53 32.78
C ILE A 326 21.94 -52.68 31.47
N THR A 327 22.48 -52.11 30.38
CA THR A 327 21.81 -52.07 29.07
C THR A 327 22.27 -53.20 28.15
N HIS A 328 23.25 -54.01 28.57
CA HIS A 328 23.89 -55.05 27.76
C HIS A 328 24.36 -54.50 26.41
N SER A 329 24.91 -53.29 26.40
CA SER A 329 25.38 -52.61 25.19
C SER A 329 26.87 -52.29 25.24
N CYS A 330 27.46 -52.15 24.06
CA CYS A 330 28.88 -51.85 23.89
C CYS A 330 29.06 -50.41 23.43
N VAL A 331 29.82 -49.64 24.21
CA VAL A 331 29.99 -48.21 24.01
C VAL A 331 31.47 -47.86 23.83
N GLN A 332 31.78 -46.87 22.99
CA GLN A 332 33.16 -46.43 22.78
C GLN A 332 33.77 -45.77 24.02
N THR A 333 32.93 -45.18 24.86
CA THR A 333 33.30 -44.54 26.11
C THR A 333 32.20 -44.84 27.12
N CYS A 334 32.58 -45.12 28.37
CA CYS A 334 31.61 -45.23 29.45
C CYS A 334 30.79 -43.94 29.59
N ASP A 335 29.58 -44.05 30.13
CA ASP A 335 28.74 -42.89 30.42
C ASP A 335 29.51 -41.93 31.31
N GLN A 336 29.16 -40.64 31.24
CA GLN A 336 29.92 -39.59 31.93
C GLN A 336 30.12 -39.89 33.42
N ASN A 337 29.13 -40.48 34.10
CA ASN A 337 29.20 -40.85 35.52
C ASN A 337 29.84 -42.22 35.80
N GLN A 338 30.59 -42.77 34.84
CA GLN A 338 31.23 -44.07 34.94
C GLN A 338 32.66 -44.04 34.40
N TYR A 339 33.50 -44.95 34.88
CA TYR A 339 34.85 -45.16 34.38
C TYR A 339 35.06 -46.63 33.99
N PRO A 340 35.89 -46.92 32.97
CA PRO A 340 36.24 -48.29 32.62
C PRO A 340 37.17 -48.87 33.68
N ASP A 341 36.79 -50.01 34.25
CA ASP A 341 37.67 -50.78 35.11
C ASP A 341 38.72 -51.57 34.30
N SER A 342 39.61 -52.27 35.01
CA SER A 342 40.66 -53.08 34.39
C SER A 342 40.15 -54.25 33.51
N GLN A 343 38.85 -54.54 33.52
CA GLN A 343 38.20 -55.58 32.73
C GLN A 343 37.38 -54.99 31.55
N ASN A 344 37.52 -53.69 31.25
CA ASN A 344 36.78 -52.95 30.24
C ASN A 344 35.26 -52.88 30.50
N ILE A 345 34.86 -52.89 31.77
CA ILE A 345 33.47 -52.74 32.20
C ILE A 345 33.27 -51.35 32.79
N CYS A 346 32.16 -50.70 32.45
CA CYS A 346 31.85 -49.37 32.96
C CYS A 346 31.32 -49.44 34.41
N GLN A 347 32.06 -48.84 35.35
CA GLN A 347 31.73 -48.78 36.78
C GLN A 347 31.34 -47.37 37.19
N LEU A 348 30.41 -47.22 38.13
CA LEU A 348 29.96 -45.90 38.61
C LEU A 348 31.07 -45.13 39.34
N CYS A 349 31.09 -43.82 39.11
CA CYS A 349 31.91 -42.86 39.85
C CYS A 349 31.47 -42.72 41.31
N ASP A 350 32.35 -42.14 42.13
CA ASP A 350 31.99 -41.66 43.46
C ASP A 350 30.82 -40.65 43.39
N GLN A 351 29.97 -40.61 44.42
CA GLN A 351 28.77 -39.75 44.44
C GLN A 351 29.10 -38.25 44.30
N SER A 352 30.30 -37.81 44.67
CA SER A 352 30.70 -36.41 44.47
C SER A 352 31.10 -36.07 43.02
N CYS A 353 31.45 -37.07 42.20
CA CYS A 353 31.90 -36.86 40.82
C CYS A 353 30.73 -36.97 39.81
N ALA A 354 30.70 -36.08 38.82
CA ALA A 354 29.88 -36.25 37.61
C ALA A 354 30.62 -37.03 36.53
N ILE A 355 31.94 -36.83 36.42
CA ILE A 355 32.85 -37.62 35.60
C ILE A 355 34.06 -37.98 36.43
N CYS A 356 34.54 -39.20 36.33
CA CYS A 356 35.72 -39.68 37.04
C CYS A 356 36.62 -40.50 36.13
N GLN A 357 37.88 -40.61 36.53
CA GLN A 357 38.90 -41.43 35.85
C GLN A 357 39.27 -42.70 36.66
N GLY A 358 38.66 -42.90 37.82
CA GLY A 358 39.00 -43.99 38.72
C GLY A 358 38.17 -43.98 39.99
N VAL A 359 38.53 -44.86 40.92
CA VAL A 359 37.78 -45.12 42.15
C VAL A 359 37.97 -44.02 43.21
N GLY A 360 36.87 -43.60 43.86
CA GLY A 360 36.89 -42.71 45.03
C GLY A 360 36.86 -41.19 44.72
N PRO A 361 36.74 -40.34 45.75
CA PRO A 361 36.36 -38.92 45.62
C PRO A 361 37.47 -37.99 45.12
N ASN A 362 38.71 -38.48 44.96
CA ASN A 362 39.86 -37.71 44.45
C ASN A 362 40.24 -38.08 43.01
N ASN A 363 39.35 -38.78 42.30
CA ASN A 363 39.55 -39.15 40.90
C ASN A 363 38.49 -38.50 40.00
N CYS A 364 37.93 -37.36 40.42
CA CYS A 364 36.95 -36.65 39.62
C CYS A 364 37.64 -35.88 38.49
N LEU A 365 37.09 -36.01 37.29
CA LEU A 365 37.36 -35.15 36.13
C LEU A 365 36.33 -34.04 35.99
N SER A 366 35.13 -34.24 36.55
CA SER A 366 34.12 -33.20 36.73
C SER A 366 33.20 -33.55 37.91
N CYS A 367 32.46 -32.57 38.39
CA CYS A 367 31.73 -32.66 39.65
C CYS A 367 30.22 -32.67 39.46
N GLN A 368 29.50 -33.33 40.38
CA GLN A 368 28.04 -33.30 40.37
C GLN A 368 27.51 -31.88 40.54
N LEU A 369 26.28 -31.65 40.07
CA LEU A 369 25.65 -30.33 40.04
C LEU A 369 25.71 -29.67 41.44
N GLY A 370 26.31 -28.49 41.53
CA GLY A 370 26.51 -27.76 42.78
C GLY A 370 27.88 -27.97 43.46
N LEU A 371 28.78 -28.74 42.84
CA LEU A 371 30.16 -28.94 43.27
C LEU A 371 31.16 -28.50 42.16
N TYR A 372 32.37 -28.15 42.56
CA TYR A 372 33.42 -27.58 41.71
C TYR A 372 34.71 -28.40 41.80
N LEU A 373 35.40 -28.56 40.68
CA LEU A 373 36.61 -29.38 40.63
C LEU A 373 37.79 -28.58 41.17
N GLN A 374 38.46 -29.13 42.19
CA GLN A 374 39.75 -28.61 42.64
C GLN A 374 40.88 -29.28 41.83
N PRO A 375 41.57 -28.57 40.92
CA PRO A 375 42.47 -29.20 39.94
C PRO A 375 43.73 -29.81 40.57
N ILE A 376 44.13 -29.37 41.77
CA ILE A 376 45.30 -29.91 42.47
C ILE A 376 44.99 -31.25 43.14
N THR A 377 43.82 -31.38 43.76
CA THR A 377 43.43 -32.56 44.56
C THR A 377 42.54 -33.52 43.78
N HIS A 378 42.07 -33.13 42.59
CA HIS A 378 41.13 -33.88 41.75
C HIS A 378 39.83 -34.27 42.50
N SER A 379 39.44 -33.43 43.45
CA SER A 379 38.28 -33.62 44.32
C SER A 379 37.21 -32.56 44.06
N CYS A 380 35.95 -32.89 44.32
CA CYS A 380 34.83 -31.97 44.17
C CYS A 380 34.50 -31.25 45.49
N VAL A 381 34.50 -29.92 45.47
CA VAL A 381 34.26 -29.04 46.63
C VAL A 381 33.05 -28.14 46.41
N GLN A 382 32.36 -27.70 47.46
CA GLN A 382 31.18 -26.82 47.33
C GLN A 382 31.52 -25.37 47.01
N THR A 383 32.73 -24.90 47.34
CA THR A 383 33.19 -23.53 47.11
C THR A 383 34.69 -23.54 46.83
N CYS A 384 35.15 -22.75 45.84
CA CYS A 384 36.58 -22.52 45.63
C CYS A 384 37.19 -21.72 46.78
N ASP A 385 38.52 -21.83 46.97
CA ASP A 385 39.24 -21.05 47.98
C ASP A 385 39.19 -19.55 47.66
N GLN A 386 39.37 -18.68 48.66
CA GLN A 386 39.18 -17.22 48.49
C GLN A 386 40.09 -16.59 47.42
N ASN A 387 41.25 -17.19 47.15
CA ASN A 387 42.21 -16.75 46.12
C ASN A 387 42.05 -17.49 44.78
N GLN A 388 40.91 -18.15 44.58
CA GLN A 388 40.56 -18.88 43.36
C GLN A 388 39.19 -18.43 42.85
N TYR A 389 38.99 -18.51 41.55
CA TYR A 389 37.70 -18.30 40.91
C TYR A 389 37.23 -19.57 40.22
N LEU A 390 35.91 -19.70 40.09
CA LEU A 390 35.30 -20.75 39.30
C LEU A 390 35.36 -20.37 37.83
N ASP A 391 36.09 -21.13 37.02
CA ASP A 391 36.09 -20.92 35.58
C ASP A 391 34.79 -21.40 34.92
N SER A 392 34.64 -21.11 33.63
CA SER A 392 33.46 -21.51 32.85
C SER A 392 33.29 -23.03 32.71
N GLN A 393 34.26 -23.81 33.15
CA GLN A 393 34.26 -25.28 33.14
C GLN A 393 33.97 -25.86 34.53
N ASN A 394 33.58 -25.02 35.50
CA ASN A 394 33.35 -25.38 36.91
C ASN A 394 34.61 -25.89 37.64
N ILE A 395 35.79 -25.38 37.27
CA ILE A 395 37.09 -25.71 37.89
C ILE A 395 37.60 -24.49 38.66
N CYS A 396 38.15 -24.70 39.85
CA CYS A 396 38.73 -23.63 40.66
C CYS A 396 40.14 -23.26 40.15
N GLN A 397 40.32 -22.03 39.65
CA GLN A 397 41.57 -21.50 39.10
C GLN A 397 42.12 -20.36 39.96
N LEU A 398 43.44 -20.22 40.05
CA LEU A 398 44.06 -19.14 40.82
C LEU A 398 43.80 -17.75 40.23
N CYS A 399 43.62 -16.77 41.11
CA CYS A 399 43.55 -15.36 40.75
C CYS A 399 44.89 -14.80 40.22
N ASP A 400 44.81 -13.70 39.47
CA ASP A 400 45.99 -12.91 39.10
C ASP A 400 46.72 -12.37 40.34
N GLN A 401 48.04 -12.20 40.26
CA GLN A 401 48.87 -11.77 41.39
C GLN A 401 48.49 -10.39 41.94
N SER A 402 47.84 -9.53 41.16
CA SER A 402 47.37 -8.23 41.62
C SER A 402 46.06 -8.30 42.44
N CYS A 403 45.33 -9.42 42.35
CA CYS A 403 44.07 -9.65 43.04
C CYS A 403 44.27 -10.37 44.38
N ALA A 404 43.50 -9.99 45.41
CA ALA A 404 43.35 -10.78 46.63
C ALA A 404 42.22 -11.82 46.50
N THR A 405 41.12 -11.45 45.81
CA THR A 405 40.05 -12.34 45.38
C THR A 405 39.64 -11.98 43.95
N CYS A 406 39.09 -12.91 43.18
CA CYS A 406 38.75 -12.69 41.76
C CYS A 406 37.52 -13.50 41.33
N GLN A 407 36.96 -13.13 40.19
CA GLN A 407 35.81 -13.80 39.55
C GLN A 407 36.17 -14.47 38.22
N GLY A 408 37.42 -14.38 37.78
CA GLY A 408 37.84 -14.72 36.44
C GLY A 408 39.36 -14.65 36.25
N ALA A 409 39.82 -15.03 35.05
CA ALA A 409 41.23 -15.10 34.70
C ALA A 409 41.87 -13.72 34.48
N GLY A 410 43.11 -13.52 34.92
CA GLY A 410 43.92 -12.36 34.58
C GLY A 410 43.61 -11.09 35.38
N PRO A 411 44.36 -10.00 35.14
CA PRO A 411 44.41 -8.83 36.02
C PRO A 411 43.15 -7.96 35.97
N ASN A 412 42.19 -8.27 35.09
CA ASN A 412 40.95 -7.53 34.87
C ASN A 412 39.73 -8.27 35.43
N ASN A 413 39.92 -9.18 36.38
CA ASN A 413 38.85 -9.96 36.99
C ASN A 413 38.94 -9.98 38.52
N CYS A 414 39.61 -9.00 39.11
CA CYS A 414 39.74 -8.87 40.55
C CYS A 414 38.41 -8.46 41.19
N LEU A 415 38.01 -9.17 42.25
CA LEU A 415 36.92 -8.82 43.17
C LEU A 415 37.44 -8.06 44.39
N SER A 416 38.72 -8.19 44.72
CA SER A 416 39.43 -7.34 45.68
C SER A 416 40.92 -7.27 45.33
N CYS A 417 41.58 -6.20 45.74
CA CYS A 417 43.00 -5.95 45.44
C CYS A 417 43.91 -6.33 46.60
N GLN A 418 45.14 -6.72 46.28
CA GLN A 418 46.17 -6.87 47.30
C GLN A 418 46.48 -5.53 47.99
N LEU A 419 46.97 -5.60 49.22
CA LEU A 419 47.22 -4.43 50.07
C LEU A 419 48.12 -3.40 49.37
N GLY A 420 47.65 -2.14 49.27
CA GLY A 420 48.39 -1.05 48.61
C GLY A 420 48.06 -0.82 47.13
N LEU A 421 47.14 -1.63 46.55
CA LEU A 421 46.57 -1.42 45.21
C LEU A 421 45.09 -1.04 45.33
N TYR A 422 44.60 -0.24 44.38
CA TYR A 422 43.24 0.28 44.32
C TYR A 422 42.49 -0.34 43.14
N MET A 423 41.22 -0.66 43.32
CA MET A 423 40.42 -1.33 42.29
C MET A 423 39.93 -0.33 41.24
N GLN A 424 40.16 -0.63 39.97
CA GLN A 424 39.53 0.04 38.83
C GLN A 424 38.21 -0.69 38.51
N PRO A 425 37.03 -0.11 38.83
CA PRO A 425 35.75 -0.83 38.79
C PRO A 425 35.32 -1.27 37.39
N ILE A 426 35.72 -0.51 36.36
CA ILE A 426 35.31 -0.77 34.96
C ILE A 426 36.11 -1.93 34.38
N THR A 427 37.42 -1.92 34.58
CA THR A 427 38.32 -2.97 34.08
C THR A 427 38.47 -4.10 35.07
N HIS A 428 37.88 -4.01 36.26
CA HIS A 428 38.04 -4.95 37.38
C HIS A 428 39.52 -5.28 37.66
N SER A 429 40.39 -4.26 37.58
CA SER A 429 41.84 -4.41 37.72
C SER A 429 42.42 -3.62 38.88
N CYS A 430 43.54 -4.05 39.43
CA CYS A 430 44.17 -3.42 40.59
C CYS A 430 45.35 -2.54 40.16
N VAL A 431 45.32 -1.25 40.51
CA VAL A 431 46.30 -0.23 40.09
C VAL A 431 46.89 0.54 41.27
N GLN A 432 48.11 1.06 41.14
CA GLN A 432 48.81 1.78 42.22
C GLN A 432 48.36 3.24 42.38
N THR A 433 47.97 3.91 41.28
CA THR A 433 47.44 5.27 41.26
C THR A 433 46.28 5.35 40.28
N CYS A 434 45.20 6.05 40.65
CA CYS A 434 44.10 6.31 39.74
C CYS A 434 44.52 7.32 38.64
N ASN A 435 43.83 7.31 37.50
CA ASN A 435 44.07 8.27 36.43
C ASN A 435 43.76 9.71 36.87
N GLN A 436 44.27 10.72 36.16
CA GLN A 436 44.06 12.14 36.52
C GLN A 436 42.57 12.54 36.65
N ASN A 437 41.69 11.87 35.92
CA ASN A 437 40.24 12.04 35.94
C ASN A 437 39.51 11.06 36.89
N GLN A 438 40.21 10.49 37.86
CA GLN A 438 39.69 9.55 38.84
C GLN A 438 40.21 9.89 40.24
N PHE A 439 39.41 9.58 41.27
CA PHE A 439 39.80 9.73 42.66
C PHE A 439 39.60 8.40 43.41
N ILE A 440 40.27 8.26 44.56
CA ILE A 440 40.13 7.08 45.41
C ILE A 440 38.91 7.28 46.30
N ASN A 441 37.91 6.41 46.16
CA ASN A 441 36.73 6.43 47.02
C ASN A 441 37.01 5.77 48.40
N ALA A 442 36.04 5.85 49.31
CA ALA A 442 36.17 5.30 50.66
C ALA A 442 36.38 3.77 50.67
N GLN A 443 36.03 3.08 49.58
CA GLN A 443 36.18 1.64 49.38
C GLN A 443 37.51 1.27 48.71
N GLN A 444 38.48 2.20 48.60
CA GLN A 444 39.77 1.98 47.94
C GLN A 444 39.64 1.62 46.44
N GLN A 445 38.64 2.17 45.77
CA GLN A 445 38.42 2.00 44.33
C GLN A 445 38.60 3.34 43.60
N CYS A 446 39.13 3.27 42.38
CA CYS A 446 39.28 4.39 41.47
C CYS A 446 37.94 4.71 40.82
N GLN A 447 37.28 5.75 41.31
CA GLN A 447 36.03 6.22 40.77
C GLN A 447 36.28 7.41 39.84
N LEU A 448 35.57 7.45 38.71
CA LEU A 448 35.62 8.59 37.79
C LEU A 448 35.18 9.86 38.51
N CYS A 449 35.89 10.94 38.21
CA CYS A 449 35.41 12.28 38.47
C CYS A 449 34.11 12.53 37.72
N ASP A 450 33.36 13.56 38.15
CA ASP A 450 32.28 14.09 37.34
C ASP A 450 32.81 14.47 35.94
N GLN A 451 32.00 14.25 34.91
CA GLN A 451 32.35 14.49 33.50
C GLN A 451 32.81 15.93 33.20
N THR A 452 32.50 16.88 34.08
CA THR A 452 32.91 18.28 33.95
C THR A 452 34.31 18.56 34.52
N CYS A 453 34.85 17.68 35.36
CA CYS A 453 36.17 17.84 35.98
C CYS A 453 37.27 17.19 35.12
N SER A 454 38.39 17.90 34.97
CA SER A 454 39.64 17.29 34.49
C SER A 454 40.37 16.54 35.61
N SER A 455 40.25 17.03 36.86
CA SER A 455 40.70 16.35 38.07
C SER A 455 39.76 16.63 39.25
N CYS A 456 39.67 15.71 40.21
CA CYS A 456 38.75 15.81 41.35
C CYS A 456 39.30 15.16 42.64
N ASP A 457 38.72 15.52 43.77
CA ASP A 457 38.93 14.89 45.09
C ASP A 457 37.72 14.04 45.56
N GLY A 458 36.74 13.81 44.66
CA GLY A 458 35.46 13.18 44.95
C GLY A 458 34.61 12.96 43.70
N ALA A 459 33.55 12.15 43.82
CA ALA A 459 32.73 11.73 42.67
C ALA A 459 31.77 12.80 42.17
N GLY A 460 31.39 13.73 43.05
CA GLY A 460 30.36 14.71 42.75
C GLY A 460 30.88 15.83 41.85
N PRO A 461 29.98 16.54 41.16
CA PRO A 461 30.32 17.76 40.42
C PRO A 461 30.91 18.87 41.31
N ASN A 462 30.76 18.77 42.64
CA ASN A 462 31.28 19.72 43.63
C ASN A 462 32.62 19.27 44.26
N SER A 463 33.33 18.38 43.57
CA SER A 463 34.62 17.85 43.99
C SER A 463 35.69 18.07 42.91
N CYS A 464 35.42 18.95 41.94
CA CYS A 464 36.41 19.29 40.93
C CYS A 464 37.55 20.10 41.54
N LEU A 465 38.78 19.82 41.11
CA LEU A 465 39.97 20.62 41.39
C LEU A 465 40.40 21.42 40.15
N SER A 466 40.10 20.91 38.94
CA SER A 466 40.32 21.60 37.67
C SER A 466 39.27 21.18 36.64
N CYS A 467 39.02 22.04 35.65
CA CYS A 467 37.99 21.83 34.64
C CYS A 467 38.56 21.37 33.31
N ILE A 468 37.75 20.61 32.56
CA ILE A 468 38.07 20.30 31.16
C ILE A 468 38.07 21.59 30.32
N PRO A 469 38.83 21.64 29.20
CA PRO A 469 38.87 22.80 28.33
C PRO A 469 37.46 23.23 27.85
N GLY A 470 37.17 24.52 27.95
CA GLY A 470 35.86 25.10 27.60
C GLY A 470 34.89 25.28 28.77
N LEU A 471 35.24 24.81 29.99
CA LEU A 471 34.52 25.09 31.24
C LEU A 471 35.36 25.96 32.19
N TYR A 472 34.69 26.69 33.09
CA TYR A 472 35.29 27.60 34.07
C TYR A 472 35.16 27.06 35.49
N TYR A 473 36.17 27.32 36.32
CA TYR A 473 36.20 26.82 37.69
C TYR A 473 35.47 27.75 38.65
N GLN A 474 34.56 27.18 39.45
CA GLN A 474 33.77 27.84 40.49
C GLN A 474 34.35 27.50 41.88
N PRO A 475 35.24 28.34 42.46
CA PRO A 475 35.99 27.96 43.66
C PRO A 475 35.11 27.70 44.88
N ASN A 476 34.05 28.51 45.05
CA ASN A 476 33.13 28.41 46.19
C ASN A 476 32.31 27.10 46.20
N LYS A 477 32.09 26.50 45.04
CA LYS A 477 31.31 25.27 44.88
C LYS A 477 32.19 24.05 44.57
N LYS A 478 33.49 24.26 44.33
CA LYS A 478 34.42 23.26 43.77
C LYS A 478 33.83 22.57 42.52
N GLN A 479 33.23 23.34 41.63
CA GLN A 479 32.49 22.84 40.47
C GLN A 479 32.99 23.46 39.17
N CYS A 480 32.88 22.71 38.07
CA CYS A 480 33.14 23.21 36.73
C CYS A 480 31.83 23.57 36.02
N VAL A 481 31.74 24.81 35.53
CA VAL A 481 30.52 25.36 34.94
C VAL A 481 30.80 25.95 33.57
N GLN A 482 29.82 25.87 32.66
CA GLN A 482 29.98 26.42 31.31
C GLN A 482 29.96 27.95 31.31
N ASN A 483 29.20 28.55 32.22
CA ASN A 483 29.13 29.99 32.44
C ASN A 483 29.22 30.24 33.95
N CYS A 484 29.93 31.29 34.35
CA CYS A 484 29.93 31.73 35.74
C CYS A 484 28.51 32.15 36.18
N ASP A 485 28.25 32.11 37.49
CA ASP A 485 27.00 32.64 38.05
C ASP A 485 26.83 34.10 37.61
N LEU A 486 25.60 34.58 37.41
CA LEU A 486 25.33 35.92 36.85
C LEU A 486 26.08 37.04 37.58
N ASN A 487 26.28 36.92 38.90
CA ASN A 487 26.99 37.88 39.75
C ASN A 487 28.51 37.69 39.77
N GLN A 488 29.08 37.05 38.75
CA GLN A 488 30.49 36.76 38.65
C GLN A 488 31.01 37.00 37.23
N PHE A 489 32.31 37.26 37.14
CA PHE A 489 33.02 37.42 35.88
C PHE A 489 34.22 36.46 35.82
N ILE A 490 34.71 36.19 34.61
CA ILE A 490 35.86 35.31 34.38
C ILE A 490 37.14 36.13 34.56
N ASN A 491 38.01 35.69 35.47
CA ASN A 491 39.33 36.30 35.65
C ASN A 491 40.36 35.74 34.64
N SER A 492 41.58 36.27 34.66
CA SER A 492 42.67 35.84 33.79
C SER A 492 43.13 34.37 33.96
N LEU A 493 42.66 33.68 35.00
CA LEU A 493 42.96 32.28 35.31
C LEU A 493 41.80 31.33 34.96
N ASN A 494 40.79 31.79 34.19
CA ASN A 494 39.57 31.03 33.87
C ASN A 494 38.76 30.61 35.11
N GLN A 495 38.78 31.43 36.17
CA GLN A 495 38.01 31.23 37.39
C GLN A 495 36.92 32.29 37.54
N CYS A 496 35.79 31.89 38.09
CA CYS A 496 34.67 32.77 38.35
C CYS A 496 34.89 33.59 39.64
N GLN A 497 34.91 34.92 39.51
CA GLN A 497 35.13 35.87 40.61
C GLN A 497 33.88 36.74 40.82
N PRO A 498 33.47 37.04 42.07
CA PRO A 498 32.32 37.90 42.33
C PRO A 498 32.46 39.32 41.78
N CYS A 499 31.34 39.85 41.30
CA CYS A 499 31.14 41.25 40.97
C CYS A 499 31.18 42.14 42.22
N ASP A 500 31.32 43.45 42.00
CA ASP A 500 31.04 44.44 43.05
C ASP A 500 29.59 44.30 43.55
N GLN A 501 29.37 44.56 44.84
CA GLN A 501 28.06 44.42 45.49
C GLN A 501 26.98 45.32 44.86
N SER A 502 27.35 46.38 44.14
CA SER A 502 26.40 47.23 43.42
C SER A 502 25.85 46.60 42.14
N CYS A 503 26.46 45.54 41.61
CA CYS A 503 26.10 44.94 40.32
C CYS A 503 25.38 43.58 40.51
N ALA A 504 24.42 43.27 39.62
CA ALA A 504 23.86 41.92 39.51
C ALA A 504 24.67 41.04 38.55
N SER A 505 25.28 41.64 37.52
CA SER A 505 26.31 41.03 36.69
C SER A 505 27.34 42.06 36.25
N CYS A 506 28.54 41.62 35.88
CA CYS A 506 29.66 42.52 35.58
C CYS A 506 30.65 41.92 34.57
N ASP A 507 31.46 42.80 33.96
CA ASP A 507 32.64 42.43 33.16
C ASP A 507 33.96 42.66 33.92
N GLY A 508 33.88 43.02 35.20
CA GLY A 508 35.02 43.29 36.06
C GLY A 508 34.62 43.60 37.50
N SER A 509 35.59 43.76 38.38
CA SER A 509 35.37 43.85 39.84
C SER A 509 34.97 45.25 40.35
N SER A 510 34.77 46.24 39.48
CA SER A 510 34.48 47.63 39.86
C SER A 510 32.99 47.94 39.82
N SER A 511 32.51 48.88 40.65
CA SER A 511 31.14 49.43 40.57
C SER A 511 30.83 50.17 39.25
N LYS A 512 31.85 50.37 38.40
CA LYS A 512 31.74 50.93 37.03
C LYS A 512 31.88 49.86 35.93
N SER A 513 31.80 48.59 36.30
CA SER A 513 31.89 47.43 35.40
C SER A 513 30.60 46.62 35.40
N CYS A 514 29.47 47.21 35.83
CA CYS A 514 28.19 46.50 35.84
C CYS A 514 27.68 46.28 34.41
N LEU A 515 27.17 45.07 34.15
CA LEU A 515 26.43 44.70 32.94
C LEU A 515 24.93 44.57 33.21
N SER A 516 24.53 44.27 34.44
CA SER A 516 23.14 44.30 34.90
C SER A 516 23.07 44.68 36.37
N CYS A 517 21.90 45.11 36.81
CA CYS A 517 21.70 45.70 38.13
C CYS A 517 20.78 44.87 39.02
N PRO A 518 20.98 44.88 40.35
CA PRO A 518 20.08 44.23 41.30
C PRO A 518 18.65 44.80 41.19
N GLN A 519 17.66 44.04 41.69
CA GLN A 519 16.28 44.51 41.76
C GLN A 519 16.19 45.88 42.46
N ASN A 520 15.36 46.78 41.91
CA ASN A 520 15.21 48.18 42.32
C ASN A 520 16.38 49.12 41.98
N SER A 521 17.27 48.70 41.09
CA SER A 521 18.28 49.58 40.51
C SER A 521 18.35 49.40 38.99
N PHE A 522 18.83 50.43 38.30
CA PHE A 522 18.83 50.53 36.86
C PHE A 522 20.24 50.79 36.34
N LEU A 523 20.61 50.11 35.27
CA LEU A 523 21.92 50.26 34.62
C LEU A 523 21.97 51.58 33.85
N PHE A 524 22.96 52.40 34.20
CA PHE A 524 23.28 53.66 33.54
C PHE A 524 24.80 53.82 33.45
N ASN A 525 25.35 53.90 32.23
CA ASN A 525 26.80 54.07 32.00
C ASN A 525 27.70 53.11 32.79
N LYS A 526 27.39 51.80 32.73
CA LYS A 526 28.08 50.72 33.48
C LYS A 526 28.00 50.81 35.01
N MET A 527 27.11 51.64 35.55
CA MET A 527 26.85 51.78 36.99
C MET A 527 25.38 51.50 37.28
N CYS A 528 25.08 50.98 38.48
CA CYS A 528 23.71 50.77 38.93
C CYS A 528 23.24 51.95 39.78
N VAL A 529 22.13 52.59 39.36
CA VAL A 529 21.52 53.73 40.06
C VAL A 529 20.13 53.37 40.58
N GLY A 530 19.77 53.83 41.77
CA GLY A 530 18.43 53.55 42.34
C GLY A 530 17.29 54.33 41.69
N ILE A 531 17.60 55.44 41.04
CA ILE A 531 16.68 56.26 40.25
C ILE A 531 17.39 56.66 38.97
N CYS A 532 16.70 56.58 37.83
CA CYS A 532 17.27 57.02 36.56
C CYS A 532 17.46 58.54 36.52
N PRO A 533 18.57 59.02 35.93
CA PRO A 533 18.79 60.44 35.74
C PRO A 533 17.68 61.10 34.92
N ASN A 534 17.51 62.40 35.09
CA ASN A 534 16.59 63.16 34.24
C ASN A 534 16.98 63.01 32.76
N GLY A 535 15.99 62.79 31.90
CA GLY A 535 16.18 62.43 30.49
C GLY A 535 16.19 60.92 30.22
N PHE A 536 16.11 60.09 31.26
CA PHE A 536 16.03 58.63 31.15
C PHE A 536 14.86 58.10 31.97
N GLN A 537 14.17 57.08 31.46
CA GLN A 537 13.09 56.38 32.15
C GLN A 537 13.57 55.02 32.64
N SER A 538 13.05 54.60 33.79
CA SER A 538 13.30 53.29 34.36
C SER A 538 12.61 52.20 33.54
N ASN A 539 13.38 51.31 32.91
CA ASN A 539 12.84 50.11 32.32
C ASN A 539 12.80 48.99 33.36
N LEU A 540 11.60 48.66 33.83
CA LEU A 540 11.39 47.64 34.86
C LEU A 540 11.63 46.20 34.35
N ILE A 541 11.70 46.00 33.03
CA ILE A 541 11.94 44.69 32.41
C ILE A 541 13.44 44.46 32.24
N SER A 542 14.15 45.38 31.60
CA SER A 542 15.60 45.26 31.38
C SER A 542 16.46 45.77 32.54
N LEU A 543 15.85 46.43 33.54
CA LEU A 543 16.55 47.12 34.63
C LEU A 543 17.61 48.09 34.10
N THR A 544 17.27 48.84 33.05
CA THR A 544 18.13 49.85 32.43
C THR A 544 17.47 51.23 32.52
N CYS A 545 18.31 52.27 32.46
CA CYS A 545 17.85 53.63 32.22
C CYS A 545 17.82 53.88 30.72
N ASP A 546 16.61 53.85 30.14
CA ASP A 546 16.42 54.02 28.70
C ASP A 546 16.23 55.50 28.39
N GLN A 547 16.87 55.98 27.32
CA GLN A 547 16.78 57.39 26.94
C GLN A 547 15.33 57.75 26.57
N CYS A 548 14.86 58.86 27.14
CA CYS A 548 13.52 59.34 26.88
C CYS A 548 13.41 60.00 25.51
N GLN A 549 12.37 59.63 24.77
CA GLN A 549 11.95 60.36 23.57
C GLN A 549 11.05 61.55 23.92
N ASN A 550 10.20 61.39 24.94
CA ASN A 550 9.35 62.46 25.45
C ASN A 550 9.84 62.91 26.83
N TYR A 551 10.60 63.99 26.84
CA TYR A 551 11.16 64.58 28.05
C TYR A 551 10.11 65.18 29.01
N MET A 552 8.83 65.25 28.62
CA MET A 552 7.75 65.75 29.47
C MET A 552 7.06 64.64 30.26
N ASP A 553 7.36 63.36 30.00
CA ASP A 553 6.81 62.25 30.78
C ASP A 553 7.33 62.34 32.24
N PRO A 554 6.46 62.24 33.26
CA PRO A 554 6.88 62.21 34.66
C PRO A 554 7.96 61.14 34.95
N LYS A 555 7.94 60.01 34.23
CA LYS A 555 8.94 58.94 34.36
C LYS A 555 10.33 59.34 33.89
N CYS A 556 10.42 60.34 33.01
CA CYS A 556 11.66 60.88 32.47
C CYS A 556 12.29 61.97 33.35
N ASN A 557 11.57 62.40 34.39
CA ASN A 557 11.98 63.48 35.28
C ASN A 557 11.89 63.01 36.73
N SER A 558 12.71 62.00 37.06
CA SER A 558 12.68 61.39 38.38
C SER A 558 13.40 62.22 39.46
N CYS A 559 14.22 63.19 39.05
CA CYS A 559 14.87 64.16 39.92
C CYS A 559 14.25 65.55 39.76
N HIS A 560 14.53 66.45 40.71
CA HIS A 560 14.15 67.86 40.58
C HIS A 560 14.60 68.37 39.20
N PRO A 561 13.80 69.20 38.51
CA PRO A 561 14.06 69.49 37.11
C PRO A 561 15.44 70.01 36.83
N SER A 562 16.13 70.68 37.76
CA SER A 562 17.52 71.15 37.56
C SER A 562 18.61 70.07 37.66
N CYS A 563 18.34 68.89 38.20
CA CYS A 563 19.33 67.85 38.47
C CYS A 563 19.60 66.95 37.27
N GLN A 564 20.84 66.43 37.17
CA GLN A 564 21.15 65.29 36.30
C GLN A 564 20.90 63.97 37.04
N LEU A 565 21.58 63.79 38.16
CA LEU A 565 21.41 62.64 39.07
C LEU A 565 21.02 63.16 40.45
N CYS A 566 20.20 62.38 41.16
CA CYS A 566 19.80 62.64 42.54
C CYS A 566 19.71 61.33 43.32
N LYS A 567 19.67 61.43 44.64
CA LYS A 567 19.30 60.29 45.51
C LYS A 567 17.78 60.25 45.68
N PHE A 568 17.25 59.10 46.08
CA PHE A 568 15.81 58.94 46.33
C PHE A 568 15.24 59.96 47.32
N SER A 569 15.98 60.27 48.39
CA SER A 569 15.59 61.29 49.37
C SER A 569 15.54 62.71 48.81
N GLN A 570 16.19 62.97 47.67
CA GLN A 570 16.36 64.30 47.06
C GLN A 570 15.58 64.46 45.76
N ALA A 571 14.77 63.45 45.37
CA ALA A 571 14.12 63.37 44.06
C ALA A 571 13.25 64.59 43.70
N LYS A 572 12.76 65.34 44.70
CA LYS A 572 11.93 66.54 44.49
C LYS A 572 12.52 67.82 45.08
N ASP A 573 13.67 67.71 45.74
CA ASP A 573 14.37 68.84 46.33
C ASP A 573 15.39 69.39 45.32
N SER A 574 15.75 70.66 45.44
CA SER A 574 16.76 71.27 44.55
C SER A 574 18.17 70.68 44.75
N GLN A 575 18.37 69.75 45.68
CA GLN A 575 19.65 69.07 45.94
C GLN A 575 19.90 67.94 44.93
N CYS A 576 21.03 68.00 44.25
CA CYS A 576 21.43 67.08 43.20
C CYS A 576 22.73 66.37 43.55
N ASN A 577 22.92 65.14 43.07
CA ASN A 577 24.20 64.44 43.13
C ASN A 577 25.15 64.93 42.02
N SER A 578 24.59 65.25 40.86
CA SER A 578 25.33 65.87 39.75
C SER A 578 24.41 66.74 38.89
N CYS A 579 25.02 67.62 38.09
CA CYS A 579 24.35 68.46 37.10
C CYS A 579 24.82 68.14 35.69
N PHE A 580 24.02 68.48 34.68
CA PHE A 580 24.49 68.54 33.30
C PHE A 580 25.44 69.73 33.15
N SER A 581 26.74 69.45 33.28
CA SER A 581 27.81 70.45 33.33
C SER A 581 27.89 71.35 32.09
N GLU A 582 27.26 70.94 30.99
CA GLU A 582 27.17 71.72 29.75
C GLU A 582 26.37 73.02 29.91
N THR A 583 25.32 73.02 30.75
CA THR A 583 24.40 74.17 30.90
C THR A 583 24.19 74.61 32.36
N ARG A 584 24.62 73.78 33.32
CA ARG A 584 24.41 74.01 34.75
C ARG A 584 25.69 73.80 35.55
N LEU A 585 25.79 74.48 36.69
CA LEU A 585 26.86 74.34 37.67
C LEU A 585 26.29 73.83 39.00
N LEU A 586 26.95 72.84 39.63
CA LEU A 586 26.62 72.38 40.98
C LEU A 586 27.24 73.35 42.00
N ASP A 587 26.41 73.97 42.83
CA ASP A 587 26.88 74.85 43.91
C ASP A 587 27.29 74.08 45.19
N SER A 588 27.81 74.80 46.19
CA SER A 588 28.23 74.22 47.48
C SER A 588 27.08 73.63 48.31
N ASN A 589 25.82 73.97 47.99
CA ASN A 589 24.62 73.44 48.63
C ASN A 589 24.01 72.28 47.81
N ASN A 590 24.74 71.78 46.80
CA ASN A 590 24.29 70.77 45.85
C ASN A 590 23.12 71.20 44.95
N ASN A 591 22.85 72.50 44.75
CA ASN A 591 21.85 72.93 43.78
C ASN A 591 22.47 73.12 42.39
N CYS A 592 21.75 72.68 41.36
CA CYS A 592 22.14 72.88 39.97
C CYS A 592 21.63 74.22 39.42
N ASN A 593 22.49 75.23 39.40
CA ASN A 593 22.15 76.57 38.90
C ASN A 593 22.49 76.71 37.41
N CYS A 594 21.70 77.49 36.68
CA CYS A 594 21.93 77.76 35.26
C CYS A 594 23.17 78.60 35.03
N LEU A 595 23.99 78.21 34.05
CA LEU A 595 25.10 79.03 33.59
C LEU A 595 24.61 80.33 32.94
N ASN A 596 23.39 80.36 32.40
CA ASN A 596 22.70 81.57 31.98
C ASN A 596 21.83 82.13 33.14
N PRO A 597 22.16 83.30 33.72
CA PRO A 597 21.40 83.86 34.83
C PRO A 597 20.01 84.40 34.44
N LYS A 598 19.72 84.58 33.13
CA LYS A 598 18.42 85.06 32.66
C LYS A 598 17.37 83.96 32.55
N ASP A 599 17.79 82.69 32.35
CA ASP A 599 16.85 81.57 32.35
C ASP A 599 16.66 81.03 33.78
N GLN A 600 15.55 81.44 34.39
CA GLN A 600 15.20 81.10 35.78
C GLN A 600 14.05 80.09 35.88
N ARG A 601 13.57 79.57 34.75
CA ARG A 601 12.33 78.79 34.70
C ARG A 601 12.42 77.44 35.40
N ASN A 602 13.63 76.88 35.52
CA ASN A 602 13.92 75.60 36.17
C ASN A 602 12.90 74.50 35.83
N ASN A 603 12.48 74.45 34.56
CA ASN A 603 11.48 73.52 34.04
C ASN A 603 12.10 72.32 33.33
N PHE A 604 13.44 72.26 33.27
CA PHE A 604 14.19 71.21 32.60
C PHE A 604 15.61 71.06 33.18
N TYR A 605 16.23 69.89 32.98
CA TYR A 605 17.55 69.55 33.54
C TYR A 605 18.72 70.19 32.83
N GLN A 606 18.46 70.71 31.63
CA GLN A 606 19.29 71.73 31.01
C GLN A 606 18.56 73.08 31.09
N CYS A 607 19.26 74.15 30.74
CA CYS A 607 18.64 75.45 30.53
C CYS A 607 19.25 76.14 29.32
N SER A 608 18.60 77.21 28.88
CA SER A 608 19.04 77.94 27.69
C SER A 608 20.41 78.57 27.93
N TYR A 609 21.44 78.08 27.24
CA TYR A 609 22.82 78.53 27.37
C TYR A 609 23.56 78.39 26.03
N GLN A 610 24.22 79.46 25.58
CA GLN A 610 24.98 79.50 24.32
C GLN A 610 24.15 79.05 23.09
N ASN A 611 24.41 77.86 22.54
CA ASN A 611 23.74 77.28 21.36
C ASN A 611 22.56 76.35 21.72
N ILE A 612 22.25 76.18 23.01
CA ILE A 612 21.17 75.32 23.51
C ILE A 612 20.00 76.20 23.96
N ALA A 613 18.79 75.90 23.46
CA ALA A 613 17.54 76.51 23.92
C ALA A 613 16.61 75.46 24.53
N VAL A 614 16.20 75.71 25.76
CA VAL A 614 15.11 74.96 26.40
C VAL A 614 13.84 75.75 26.19
N LEU A 615 12.85 75.16 25.55
CA LEU A 615 11.63 75.85 25.15
C LEU A 615 10.50 75.62 26.15
N ASP A 616 9.56 76.55 26.22
CA ASP A 616 8.24 76.33 26.81
C ASP A 616 7.17 76.79 25.82
N ILE A 617 6.47 75.82 25.21
CA ILE A 617 5.56 76.05 24.08
C ILE A 617 4.12 75.86 24.54
N GLN A 618 3.32 76.92 24.51
CA GLN A 618 1.97 76.92 25.06
C GLN A 618 0.94 77.48 24.06
N LEU A 619 -0.16 76.76 23.88
CA LEU A 619 -1.37 77.26 23.23
C LEU A 619 -2.25 77.97 24.27
N SER A 620 -2.69 79.17 23.93
CA SER A 620 -3.64 79.93 24.74
C SER A 620 -4.98 79.18 24.86
N SER A 621 -5.61 79.26 26.04
CA SER A 621 -6.94 78.73 26.30
C SER A 621 -8.07 79.66 25.82
N THR A 622 -7.76 80.93 25.55
CA THR A 622 -8.75 81.98 25.29
C THR A 622 -8.66 82.63 23.91
N LYS A 623 -7.50 82.53 23.25
CA LYS A 623 -7.21 83.21 21.97
C LYS A 623 -6.50 82.24 21.01
N PRO A 624 -6.57 82.47 19.68
CA PRO A 624 -5.82 81.68 18.70
C PRO A 624 -4.33 82.10 18.71
N LEU A 625 -3.62 81.81 19.79
CA LEU A 625 -2.25 82.25 20.02
C LEU A 625 -1.38 81.08 20.52
N LEU A 626 -0.24 80.88 19.89
CA LEU A 626 0.84 80.00 20.34
C LEU A 626 2.00 80.86 20.87
N ILE A 627 2.50 80.55 22.07
CA ILE A 627 3.60 81.26 22.72
C ILE A 627 4.76 80.28 22.88
N ILE A 628 5.96 80.68 22.45
CA ILE A 628 7.19 79.89 22.55
C ILE A 628 8.19 80.70 23.37
N ASP A 629 8.43 80.30 24.61
CA ASP A 629 9.36 80.97 25.51
C ASP A 629 10.75 80.29 25.47
N PHE A 630 11.79 81.07 25.22
CA PHE A 630 13.17 80.61 25.12
C PHE A 630 13.98 80.80 26.42
N GLY A 631 13.43 81.43 27.44
CA GLY A 631 14.05 81.67 28.75
C GLY A 631 15.11 82.75 28.79
N SER A 632 15.57 83.22 27.63
CA SER A 632 16.53 84.30 27.52
C SER A 632 16.15 85.18 26.33
N PRO A 633 16.40 86.50 26.38
CA PRO A 633 16.07 87.43 25.30
C PRO A 633 16.66 86.99 23.95
N LEU A 634 15.82 87.03 22.92
CA LEU A 634 16.20 86.71 21.55
C LEU A 634 16.51 87.98 20.77
N LYS A 635 17.54 87.89 19.92
CA LYS A 635 17.83 88.95 18.97
C LYS A 635 16.72 89.03 17.93
N GLY A 636 16.22 90.25 17.69
CA GLY A 636 15.23 90.50 16.64
C GLY A 636 15.74 90.13 15.25
N ILE A 637 14.83 89.67 14.39
CA ILE A 637 15.09 89.38 12.98
C ILE A 637 14.57 90.56 12.14
N SER A 638 15.43 91.20 11.36
CA SER A 638 15.06 92.33 10.51
C SER A 638 14.41 91.87 9.21
N VAL A 639 13.07 91.86 9.15
CA VAL A 639 12.29 91.56 7.93
C VAL A 639 11.06 92.46 7.84
N ASP A 640 10.63 92.78 6.62
CA ASP A 640 9.58 93.75 6.34
C ASP A 640 8.15 93.32 6.74
N THR A 641 7.89 92.02 6.99
CA THR A 641 6.55 91.53 7.36
C THR A 641 6.57 90.34 8.36
N SER A 642 5.55 90.26 9.22
CA SER A 642 5.40 89.24 10.27
C SER A 642 5.22 87.80 9.76
N PHE A 643 4.75 87.61 8.52
CA PHE A 643 4.64 86.28 7.90
C PHE A 643 6.01 85.70 7.53
N LEU A 644 6.92 86.54 7.00
CA LEU A 644 8.27 86.12 6.66
C LEU A 644 9.07 85.72 7.91
N ILE A 645 8.74 86.27 9.08
CA ILE A 645 9.35 85.86 10.36
C ILE A 645 9.07 84.39 10.65
N CYS A 646 7.84 83.89 10.43
CA CYS A 646 7.52 82.47 10.64
C CYS A 646 8.41 81.57 9.79
N GLN A 647 8.57 81.90 8.49
CA GLN A 647 9.36 81.12 7.54
C GLN A 647 10.87 81.12 7.84
N GLN A 648 11.37 82.13 8.54
CA GLN A 648 12.77 82.19 8.96
C GLN A 648 13.04 81.44 10.26
N ILE A 649 12.01 81.18 11.07
CA ILE A 649 12.13 80.52 12.37
C ILE A 649 11.85 79.02 12.27
N PHE A 650 10.78 78.62 11.58
CA PHE A 650 10.25 77.26 11.62
C PHE A 650 10.56 76.45 10.36
N ASP A 651 10.66 75.13 10.52
CA ASP A 651 10.79 74.21 9.39
C ASP A 651 9.46 74.01 8.63
N GLN A 652 9.52 73.34 7.47
CA GLN A 652 8.33 73.14 6.62
C GLN A 652 7.20 72.35 7.32
N PRO A 653 7.45 71.21 8.00
CA PRO A 653 6.42 70.52 8.78
C PRO A 653 5.71 71.42 9.80
N THR A 654 6.46 72.23 10.53
CA THR A 654 5.90 73.14 11.53
C THR A 654 5.08 74.25 10.87
N LEU A 655 5.54 74.81 9.75
CA LEU A 655 4.78 75.81 8.99
C LEU A 655 3.44 75.27 8.47
N ILE A 656 3.39 74.00 8.04
CA ILE A 656 2.14 73.34 7.65
C ILE A 656 1.17 73.26 8.84
N LEU A 657 1.67 72.92 10.03
CA LEU A 657 0.84 72.88 11.24
C LEU A 657 0.35 74.28 11.66
N LEU A 658 1.22 75.28 11.58
CA LEU A 658 0.87 76.66 11.91
C LEU A 658 -0.12 77.24 10.92
N GLY A 659 -0.09 76.84 9.65
CA GLY A 659 -0.97 77.37 8.60
C GLY A 659 -0.36 78.59 7.90
N SER A 660 -0.72 78.77 6.63
CA SER A 660 -0.14 79.81 5.76
C SER A 660 -0.60 81.23 6.07
N ASP A 661 -1.65 81.39 6.88
CA ASP A 661 -2.23 82.67 7.30
C ASP A 661 -1.82 83.09 8.72
N SER A 662 -0.93 82.33 9.37
CA SER A 662 -0.42 82.62 10.71
C SER A 662 0.71 83.67 10.71
N LEU A 663 0.77 84.49 11.76
CA LEU A 663 1.70 85.63 11.87
C LEU A 663 2.61 85.50 13.09
N CYS A 664 3.92 85.66 12.91
CA CYS A 664 4.92 85.50 13.96
C CYS A 664 5.53 86.84 14.39
N GLN A 665 5.83 86.98 15.68
CA GLN A 665 6.50 88.12 16.27
C GLN A 665 7.48 87.67 17.37
N ILE A 666 8.64 88.34 17.45
CA ILE A 666 9.60 88.15 18.55
C ILE A 666 9.40 89.27 19.57
N THR A 667 9.16 88.91 20.83
CA THR A 667 8.93 89.84 21.96
C THR A 667 9.76 89.40 23.17
N GLY A 668 10.91 90.05 23.37
CA GLY A 668 11.82 89.73 24.48
C GLY A 668 12.38 88.31 24.35
N ASN A 669 12.02 87.42 25.27
CA ASN A 669 12.40 86.00 25.29
C ASN A 669 11.40 85.08 24.55
N GLN A 670 10.39 85.63 23.88
CA GLN A 670 9.30 84.85 23.28
C GLN A 670 9.20 85.00 21.76
N VAL A 671 8.78 83.93 21.11
CA VAL A 671 8.18 83.96 19.77
C VAL A 671 6.68 83.72 19.93
N GLN A 672 5.87 84.71 19.55
CA GLN A 672 4.41 84.64 19.59
C GLN A 672 3.87 84.43 18.18
N VAL A 673 2.97 83.45 18.01
CA VAL A 673 2.35 83.12 16.72
C VAL A 673 0.83 83.27 16.84
N ASN A 674 0.30 84.30 16.17
CA ASN A 674 -1.15 84.45 15.99
C ASN A 674 -1.61 83.43 14.94
N LEU A 675 -2.43 82.47 15.35
CA LEU A 675 -2.85 81.33 14.54
C LEU A 675 -4.03 81.71 13.64
N GLY A 676 -3.87 81.44 12.34
CA GLY A 676 -4.92 81.62 11.34
C GLY A 676 -5.91 80.46 11.27
N ASP A 677 -6.93 80.59 10.40
CA ASP A 677 -7.99 79.60 10.21
C ASP A 677 -7.44 78.30 9.59
N SER A 678 -6.36 78.37 8.81
CA SER A 678 -5.72 77.19 8.21
C SER A 678 -4.86 76.40 9.20
N SER A 679 -4.59 76.95 10.40
CA SER A 679 -3.79 76.29 11.42
C SER A 679 -4.42 74.99 11.91
N ILE A 680 -3.63 73.93 12.02
CA ILE A 680 -4.03 72.63 12.57
C ILE A 680 -3.20 72.22 13.79
N ILE A 681 -2.38 73.14 14.33
CA ILE A 681 -1.51 72.85 15.47
C ILE A 681 -2.32 72.59 16.75
N MET A 682 -1.98 71.50 17.43
CA MET A 682 -2.63 70.99 18.62
C MET A 682 -1.61 70.66 19.71
N ALA A 683 -2.11 70.35 20.91
CA ALA A 683 -1.30 69.79 21.98
C ALA A 683 -0.54 68.54 21.49
N ASN A 684 0.67 68.34 22.01
CA ASN A 684 1.58 67.25 21.66
C ASN A 684 2.17 67.32 20.24
N ASN A 685 1.82 68.32 19.43
CA ASN A 685 2.56 68.57 18.19
C ASN A 685 3.98 69.04 18.52
N ILE A 686 4.92 68.66 17.66
CA ILE A 686 6.32 69.04 17.76
C ILE A 686 6.53 70.28 16.90
N VAL A 687 7.20 71.28 17.47
CA VAL A 687 7.58 72.52 16.78
C VAL A 687 9.07 72.45 16.52
N ASN A 688 9.45 72.43 15.26
CA ASN A 688 10.85 72.37 14.85
C ASN A 688 11.29 73.72 14.30
N PHE A 689 12.56 74.03 14.55
CA PHE A 689 13.18 75.29 14.23
C PHE A 689 14.24 75.09 13.16
N LEU A 690 14.40 76.06 12.29
CA LEU A 690 15.51 76.08 11.35
C LEU A 690 16.82 76.28 12.13
N PRO A 691 17.84 75.42 11.93
CA PRO A 691 19.09 75.53 12.64
C PRO A 691 19.80 76.84 12.26
N ASN A 692 20.49 77.42 13.24
CA ASN A 692 21.32 78.62 13.06
C ASN A 692 20.57 79.89 12.62
N LYS A 693 19.27 80.02 12.93
CA LYS A 693 18.46 81.21 12.61
C LYS A 693 18.19 82.12 13.80
N LEU A 694 18.10 81.54 14.99
CA LEU A 694 17.87 82.26 16.24
C LEU A 694 19.17 82.38 17.04
N GLN A 695 19.28 83.47 17.79
CA GLN A 695 20.42 83.78 18.65
C GLN A 695 19.93 84.50 19.91
N PHE A 696 20.52 84.16 21.06
CA PHE A 696 20.32 84.91 22.30
C PHE A 696 21.11 86.21 22.28
N GLU A 697 20.54 87.29 22.80
CA GLU A 697 21.21 88.61 22.87
C GLU A 697 22.52 88.56 23.69
N ASP A 698 22.58 87.69 24.69
CA ASP A 698 23.73 87.56 25.60
C ASP A 698 24.87 86.69 25.04
N TYR A 699 24.63 85.94 23.97
CA TYR A 699 25.56 84.95 23.41
C TYR A 699 25.80 85.16 21.91
N ASN A 700 26.32 86.33 21.55
CA ASN A 700 26.48 86.77 20.16
C ASN A 700 27.40 85.90 19.27
N MET A 701 28.19 84.99 19.85
CA MET A 701 29.07 84.08 19.09
C MET A 701 28.40 82.77 18.67
N TYR A 702 27.24 82.44 19.25
CA TYR A 702 26.58 81.15 19.06
C TYR A 702 25.20 81.37 18.47
N PHE A 703 24.88 80.61 17.42
CA PHE A 703 23.49 80.45 17.01
C PHE A 703 22.89 79.24 17.74
N ILE A 704 21.59 79.32 18.00
CA ILE A 704 20.84 78.21 18.60
C ILE A 704 20.72 77.10 17.55
N ASN A 705 21.18 75.91 17.91
CA ASN A 705 21.10 74.72 17.07
C ASN A 705 20.59 73.48 17.80
N THR A 706 20.48 73.55 19.13
CA THR A 706 19.96 72.47 19.98
C THR A 706 18.71 72.97 20.69
N PHE A 707 17.58 72.29 20.49
CA PHE A 707 16.29 72.68 21.05
C PHE A 707 15.74 71.54 21.91
N TYR A 708 15.46 71.83 23.18
CA TYR A 708 14.78 70.90 24.10
C TYR A 708 13.35 71.37 24.39
N ARG A 709 12.48 70.44 24.77
CA ARG A 709 11.06 70.70 25.11
C ARG A 709 10.27 71.37 23.99
N ASN A 710 10.49 70.97 22.75
CA ASN A 710 9.84 71.53 21.57
C ASN A 710 8.43 70.96 21.30
N ILE A 711 7.71 70.59 22.36
CA ILE A 711 6.37 69.98 22.28
C ILE A 711 5.35 71.01 22.77
N VAL A 712 4.24 71.15 22.03
CA VAL A 712 3.17 72.08 22.35
C VAL A 712 2.32 71.58 23.52
N PHE A 713 2.18 72.40 24.54
CA PHE A 713 1.22 72.21 25.62
C PHE A 713 -0.05 73.04 25.37
N GLN A 714 -1.20 72.54 25.83
CA GLN A 714 -2.48 73.27 25.77
C GLN A 714 -2.97 73.58 27.18
N ASN A 715 -3.13 74.87 27.48
CA ASN A 715 -3.85 75.29 28.68
C ASN A 715 -5.33 74.89 28.55
N ASP A 716 -5.93 74.34 29.60
CA ASP A 716 -7.32 73.82 29.56
C ASP A 716 -8.30 74.93 29.16
N PRO A 717 -9.01 74.79 28.02
CA PRO A 717 -9.98 75.78 27.55
C PRO A 717 -11.36 75.61 28.20
N GLY A 718 -11.60 74.55 28.99
CA GLY A 718 -12.91 74.22 29.54
C GLY A 718 -13.71 73.22 28.69
N ILE A 719 -14.99 73.04 29.03
CA ILE A 719 -15.90 72.11 28.32
C ILE A 719 -16.54 72.84 27.12
N PRO A 720 -16.42 72.33 25.88
CA PRO A 720 -17.03 72.97 24.72
C PRO A 720 -18.55 72.91 24.76
N LEU A 721 -19.20 74.00 24.34
CA LEU A 721 -20.66 74.09 24.16
C LEU A 721 -20.98 74.53 22.73
N LEU A 722 -21.76 73.73 22.00
CA LEU A 722 -22.19 74.02 20.63
C LEU A 722 -23.69 74.33 20.63
N ASN A 723 -24.06 75.49 20.11
CA ASN A 723 -25.47 75.91 20.04
C ASN A 723 -25.99 75.77 18.61
N PHE A 724 -26.97 74.87 18.41
CA PHE A 724 -27.61 74.60 17.11
C PHE A 724 -29.04 75.14 17.06
N ASN A 725 -29.48 75.51 15.85
CA ASN A 725 -30.85 75.90 15.52
C ASN A 725 -31.48 74.83 14.61
N TYR A 726 -32.59 74.23 15.04
CA TYR A 726 -33.39 73.28 14.25
C TYR A 726 -34.81 73.14 14.82
N ASN A 727 -35.76 72.62 14.02
CA ASN A 727 -37.13 72.34 14.46
C ASN A 727 -37.33 70.83 14.69
N PRO A 728 -37.65 70.36 15.92
CA PRO A 728 -37.90 68.95 16.20
C PRO A 728 -39.17 68.37 15.57
N ASN A 729 -40.16 69.21 15.24
CA ASN A 729 -41.42 68.80 14.61
C ASN A 729 -41.58 69.56 13.30
N GLU A 730 -41.08 68.98 12.20
CA GLU A 730 -41.00 69.66 10.91
C GLU A 730 -42.14 69.23 9.98
N ASN A 731 -42.75 70.20 9.32
CA ASN A 731 -43.83 69.95 8.37
C ASN A 731 -43.26 69.35 7.07
N SER A 732 -43.91 68.33 6.50
CA SER A 732 -43.46 67.69 5.26
C SER A 732 -43.41 68.59 4.02
N CYS A 733 -43.96 69.80 4.10
CA CYS A 733 -43.81 70.85 3.08
C CYS A 733 -42.51 71.67 3.22
N ASN A 734 -41.87 71.64 4.39
CA ASN A 734 -40.65 72.41 4.66
C ASN A 734 -39.40 71.53 4.52
N PRO A 735 -38.27 72.10 4.08
CA PRO A 735 -37.01 71.38 4.13
C PRO A 735 -36.56 71.12 5.58
N LEU A 736 -35.90 69.99 5.80
CA LEU A 736 -35.29 69.68 7.10
C LEU A 736 -33.97 70.46 7.22
N SER A 737 -33.88 71.40 8.17
CA SER A 737 -32.70 72.26 8.36
C SER A 737 -32.13 72.19 9.78
N ILE A 738 -30.81 72.03 9.90
CA ILE A 738 -30.05 72.10 11.16
C ILE A 738 -28.83 72.99 10.93
N ALA A 739 -28.60 74.03 11.76
CA ALA A 739 -27.48 74.96 11.59
C ALA A 739 -26.82 75.38 12.92
N LEU A 740 -25.48 75.43 12.97
CA LEU A 740 -24.72 75.90 14.14
C LEU A 740 -24.72 77.44 14.23
N GLN A 741 -24.96 77.99 15.43
CA GLN A 741 -24.94 79.44 15.69
C GLN A 741 -23.60 79.93 16.26
N ASN A 742 -23.08 79.28 17.31
CA ASN A 742 -21.81 79.63 17.93
C ASN A 742 -21.20 78.45 18.72
N ILE A 743 -19.93 78.63 19.11
CA ILE A 743 -19.15 77.69 19.91
C ILE A 743 -18.58 78.46 21.10
N GLN A 744 -18.65 77.88 22.30
CA GLN A 744 -17.92 78.38 23.46
C GLN A 744 -16.76 77.45 23.81
N ASN A 745 -15.69 78.00 24.39
CA ASN A 745 -14.50 77.27 24.86
C ASN A 745 -13.70 76.55 23.76
N ASP A 746 -13.62 77.14 22.56
CA ASP A 746 -12.81 76.65 21.44
C ASP A 746 -11.50 77.44 21.23
N ALA A 747 -11.21 78.40 22.11
CA ALA A 747 -10.10 79.36 21.99
C ALA A 747 -10.09 80.15 20.66
N GLY A 748 -11.23 80.25 19.97
CA GLY A 748 -11.33 80.86 18.64
C GLY A 748 -10.70 80.06 17.50
N ARG A 749 -10.34 78.78 17.73
CA ARG A 749 -9.67 77.93 16.72
C ARG A 749 -10.61 77.03 15.93
N LYS A 750 -11.92 77.02 16.24
CA LYS A 750 -12.97 76.32 15.48
C LYS A 750 -12.74 74.80 15.37
N PHE A 751 -13.39 74.17 14.37
CA PHE A 751 -13.36 72.73 14.12
C PHE A 751 -12.09 72.26 13.41
N LEU A 752 -11.61 71.08 13.80
CA LEU A 752 -10.64 70.28 13.04
C LEU A 752 -11.36 69.40 12.02
N ASN A 753 -12.40 68.68 12.46
CA ASN A 753 -13.26 67.87 11.59
C ASN A 753 -14.71 67.90 12.10
N ILE A 754 -15.64 67.63 11.19
CA ILE A 754 -17.06 67.41 11.47
C ILE A 754 -17.59 66.25 10.62
N ASN A 755 -18.63 65.58 11.09
CA ASN A 755 -19.25 64.46 10.38
C ASN A 755 -20.75 64.36 10.70
N TRP A 756 -21.57 64.40 9.66
CA TRP A 756 -23.02 64.23 9.70
C TRP A 756 -23.39 62.79 9.34
N THR A 757 -24.20 62.14 10.18
CA THR A 757 -24.59 60.74 9.99
C THR A 757 -26.09 60.54 10.20
N LEU A 758 -26.71 59.77 9.30
CA LEU A 758 -28.09 59.34 9.46
C LEU A 758 -28.10 58.11 10.38
N VAL A 759 -28.64 58.26 11.59
CA VAL A 759 -28.64 57.20 12.63
C VAL A 759 -29.80 56.26 12.42
N GLN A 760 -31.02 56.81 12.32
CA GLN A 760 -32.23 56.02 12.19
C GLN A 760 -33.30 56.78 11.41
N VAL A 761 -34.14 56.02 10.74
CA VAL A 761 -35.40 56.49 10.15
C VAL A 761 -36.47 55.50 10.57
N ILE A 762 -37.49 55.98 11.29
CA ILE A 762 -38.63 55.18 11.72
C ILE A 762 -39.83 55.61 10.88
N GLY A 763 -40.25 54.73 9.97
CA GLY A 763 -41.34 54.94 9.02
C GLY A 763 -41.10 54.16 7.72
N THR A 764 -42.01 54.29 6.75
CA THR A 764 -41.90 53.64 5.44
C THR A 764 -41.07 54.49 4.48
N MET A 765 -39.79 54.16 4.31
CA MET A 765 -38.90 54.84 3.36
C MET A 765 -38.10 53.81 2.55
N SER A 766 -37.95 54.05 1.24
CA SER A 766 -37.21 53.14 0.36
C SER A 766 -35.70 53.22 0.57
N ASP A 767 -34.98 52.15 0.27
CA ASP A 767 -33.52 52.13 0.33
C ASP A 767 -32.88 53.25 -0.52
N LYS A 768 -33.45 53.55 -1.69
CA LYS A 768 -32.98 54.63 -2.56
C LYS A 768 -33.08 56.01 -1.89
N GLN A 769 -34.16 56.27 -1.15
CA GLN A 769 -34.34 57.52 -0.41
C GLN A 769 -33.36 57.63 0.76
N ILE A 770 -33.18 56.53 1.53
CA ILE A 770 -32.16 56.47 2.60
C ILE A 770 -30.78 56.79 2.03
N GLN A 771 -30.41 56.21 0.89
CA GLN A 771 -29.12 56.46 0.26
C GLN A 771 -28.95 57.91 -0.22
N ASN A 772 -30.00 58.56 -0.73
CA ASN A 772 -29.94 59.97 -1.10
C ASN A 772 -29.66 60.89 0.10
N ILE A 773 -30.36 60.65 1.23
CA ILE A 773 -30.13 61.41 2.46
C ILE A 773 -28.71 61.19 2.97
N LYS A 774 -28.24 59.94 3.00
CA LYS A 774 -26.86 59.62 3.37
C LYS A 774 -25.85 60.35 2.49
N LYS A 775 -26.09 60.44 1.18
CA LYS A 775 -25.21 61.18 0.24
C LYS A 775 -25.15 62.68 0.54
N ILE A 776 -26.28 63.30 0.91
CA ILE A 776 -26.32 64.73 1.30
C ILE A 776 -25.50 64.96 2.56
N LEU A 777 -25.68 64.12 3.59
CA LEU A 777 -24.92 64.22 4.85
C LEU A 777 -23.42 63.95 4.63
N GLN A 778 -23.09 62.99 3.76
CA GLN A 778 -21.70 62.70 3.40
C GLN A 778 -21.04 63.90 2.69
N GLN A 779 -21.74 64.54 1.75
CA GLN A 779 -21.23 65.75 1.10
C GLN A 779 -21.03 66.90 2.10
N ALA A 780 -22.02 67.15 2.97
CA ALA A 780 -21.89 68.16 4.02
C ALA A 780 -20.71 67.92 4.97
N SER A 781 -20.39 66.65 5.24
CA SER A 781 -19.23 66.24 6.04
C SER A 781 -17.91 66.49 5.30
N GLN A 782 -17.87 66.23 3.99
CA GLN A 782 -16.70 66.51 3.15
C GLN A 782 -16.41 68.01 3.04
N ASP A 783 -17.47 68.82 2.93
CA ASP A 783 -17.37 70.27 2.79
C ASP A 783 -17.16 71.00 4.13
N MET A 784 -17.05 70.26 5.25
CA MET A 784 -16.98 70.84 6.59
C MET A 784 -18.13 71.83 6.89
N ALA A 785 -19.31 71.56 6.32
CA ALA A 785 -20.50 72.39 6.49
C ALA A 785 -21.13 72.23 7.89
N THR A 786 -21.23 73.32 8.64
CA THR A 786 -21.85 73.37 9.99
C THR A 786 -23.37 73.51 9.94
N SER A 787 -23.96 73.45 8.76
CA SER A 787 -25.40 73.42 8.52
C SER A 787 -25.78 72.42 7.44
N ILE A 788 -26.90 71.72 7.63
CA ILE A 788 -27.50 70.82 6.65
C ILE A 788 -28.91 71.26 6.30
N ASN A 789 -29.29 71.08 5.04
CA ASN A 789 -30.61 71.38 4.51
C ASN A 789 -31.03 70.25 3.55
N ILE A 790 -32.07 69.50 3.89
CA ILE A 790 -32.58 68.37 3.10
C ILE A 790 -33.93 68.74 2.48
N ASP A 791 -33.96 68.75 1.15
CA ASP A 791 -35.14 69.08 0.33
C ASP A 791 -36.28 68.07 0.56
N PRO A 792 -37.55 68.52 0.71
CA PRO A 792 -38.72 67.67 0.94
C PRO A 792 -38.89 66.52 -0.07
N LYS A 793 -38.39 66.66 -1.31
CA LYS A 793 -38.51 65.60 -2.32
C LYS A 793 -37.81 64.28 -1.96
N TYR A 794 -36.86 64.32 -1.01
CA TYR A 794 -36.12 63.13 -0.60
C TYR A 794 -36.73 62.42 0.61
N ILE A 795 -37.66 63.07 1.31
CA ILE A 795 -38.20 62.58 2.58
C ILE A 795 -39.72 62.37 2.43
N PRO A 796 -40.23 61.13 2.51
CA PRO A 796 -41.67 60.90 2.60
C PRO A 796 -42.23 61.50 3.90
N SER A 797 -43.53 61.77 3.93
CA SER A 797 -44.17 62.24 5.15
C SER A 797 -44.23 61.16 6.24
N ASN A 798 -44.46 61.60 7.48
CA ASN A 798 -44.64 60.77 8.67
C ASN A 798 -43.44 59.88 8.99
N GLN A 799 -42.24 60.47 8.96
CA GLN A 799 -40.97 59.80 9.29
C GLN A 799 -40.38 60.43 10.55
N ASN A 800 -39.85 59.61 11.45
CA ASN A 800 -38.95 60.11 12.50
C ASN A 800 -37.51 59.90 12.05
N ILE A 801 -36.80 60.99 11.80
CA ILE A 801 -35.42 60.99 11.30
C ILE A 801 -34.50 61.40 12.43
N ALA A 802 -33.50 60.58 12.73
CA ALA A 802 -32.43 60.98 13.65
C ALA A 802 -31.10 61.16 12.91
N ILE A 803 -30.52 62.34 13.04
CA ILE A 803 -29.25 62.73 12.44
C ILE A 803 -28.29 63.09 13.56
N GLN A 804 -27.07 62.55 13.51
CA GLN A 804 -26.03 62.85 14.48
C GLN A 804 -24.92 63.68 13.85
N PHE A 805 -24.56 64.78 14.54
CA PHE A 805 -23.41 65.62 14.24
C PHE A 805 -22.26 65.26 15.16
N ASN A 806 -21.21 64.67 14.62
CA ASN A 806 -19.97 64.38 15.34
C ASN A 806 -18.93 65.44 14.99
N TYR A 807 -18.12 65.87 15.96
CA TYR A 807 -17.11 66.90 15.73
C TYR A 807 -15.84 66.67 16.54
N GLN A 808 -14.74 67.26 16.07
CA GLN A 808 -13.49 67.45 16.81
C GLN A 808 -13.06 68.91 16.68
N LEU A 809 -12.89 69.60 17.82
CA LEU A 809 -12.35 70.97 17.86
C LEU A 809 -10.82 70.96 17.86
N LYS A 810 -10.19 72.03 17.35
CA LYS A 810 -8.73 72.19 17.36
C LYS A 810 -8.11 72.36 18.76
N VAL A 811 -8.94 72.46 19.80
CA VAL A 811 -8.56 72.31 21.21
C VAL A 811 -8.48 70.84 21.68
N ASN A 812 -8.53 69.88 20.74
CA ASN A 812 -8.52 68.45 21.01
C ASN A 812 -9.67 67.97 21.90
N LYS A 813 -10.87 68.51 21.65
CA LYS A 813 -12.12 68.07 22.29
C LYS A 813 -13.07 67.56 21.22
N ALA A 814 -13.47 66.31 21.33
CA ALA A 814 -14.45 65.69 20.45
C ALA A 814 -15.81 65.55 21.17
N GLY A 815 -16.89 65.52 20.39
CA GLY A 815 -18.23 65.36 20.91
C GLY A 815 -19.22 64.99 19.81
N SER A 816 -20.47 64.78 20.20
CA SER A 816 -21.55 64.55 19.26
C SER A 816 -22.87 65.12 19.75
N GLN A 817 -23.72 65.55 18.81
CA GLN A 817 -25.07 66.03 19.06
C GLN A 817 -26.05 65.24 18.23
N LEU A 818 -27.07 64.65 18.87
CA LEU A 818 -28.15 63.93 18.20
C LEU A 818 -29.35 64.85 18.00
N PHE A 819 -29.85 64.91 16.78
CA PHE A 819 -31.07 65.60 16.41
C PHE A 819 -32.12 64.56 16.05
N THR A 820 -33.26 64.57 16.73
CA THR A 820 -34.43 63.76 16.36
C THR A 820 -35.50 64.70 15.83
N ILE A 821 -35.91 64.48 14.58
CA ILE A 821 -36.85 65.33 13.85
C ILE A 821 -38.02 64.46 13.39
N ASN A 822 -39.20 64.82 13.86
CA ASN A 822 -40.45 64.22 13.48
C ASN A 822 -41.00 64.96 12.25
N TYR A 823 -40.89 64.33 11.09
CA TYR A 823 -41.24 64.89 9.78
C TYR A 823 -42.65 64.45 9.40
N GLN A 824 -43.66 65.26 9.73
CA GLN A 824 -45.07 64.85 9.65
C GLN A 824 -45.87 65.63 8.62
N GLN A 825 -46.86 64.95 8.04
CA GLN A 825 -47.94 65.63 7.34
C GLN A 825 -48.81 66.35 8.37
N SER A 826 -48.87 67.67 8.26
CA SER A 826 -49.84 68.47 8.98
C SER A 826 -50.59 69.35 8.00
N LYS A 827 -51.92 69.40 8.14
CA LYS A 827 -52.80 70.20 7.30
C LYS A 827 -52.57 71.68 7.62
N TYR A 828 -52.27 72.47 6.61
CA TYR A 828 -52.32 73.93 6.70
C TYR A 828 -53.43 74.45 5.78
N ILE A 829 -54.29 75.31 6.33
CA ILE A 829 -55.35 75.96 5.56
C ILE A 829 -54.73 77.13 4.80
N LYS A 830 -54.75 77.05 3.47
CA LYS A 830 -54.32 78.15 2.61
C LYS A 830 -55.55 78.87 2.05
N ILE A 831 -55.65 80.17 2.30
CA ILE A 831 -56.81 80.99 1.90
C ILE A 831 -56.47 81.76 0.61
N ILE A 832 -57.28 81.58 -0.44
CA ILE A 832 -57.16 82.31 -1.71
C ILE A 832 -58.47 83.04 -2.01
N PHE A 833 -58.41 84.32 -2.38
CA PHE A 833 -59.58 85.19 -2.60
C PHE A 833 -60.09 85.09 -4.05
N GLN A 834 -61.41 84.93 -4.26
CA GLN A 834 -62.04 84.95 -5.60
C GLN A 834 -63.02 86.11 -5.71
N GLN A 835 -62.79 87.07 -6.62
CA GLN A 835 -63.69 88.20 -6.88
C GLN A 835 -64.21 88.12 -8.34
N SER A 836 -65.48 88.45 -8.59
CA SER A 836 -66.06 88.53 -9.95
C SER A 836 -65.47 89.73 -10.72
N VAL A 837 -65.24 89.57 -12.02
CA VAL A 837 -64.43 90.46 -12.88
C VAL A 837 -65.11 91.81 -13.25
N TYR A 838 -66.24 92.20 -12.65
CA TYR A 838 -66.83 93.53 -12.86
C TYR A 838 -67.31 94.19 -11.55
N PRO A 839 -67.07 95.50 -11.36
CA PRO A 839 -67.34 96.18 -10.10
C PRO A 839 -68.86 96.35 -9.88
N PRO A 840 -69.45 95.88 -8.76
CA PRO A 840 -70.85 96.14 -8.49
C PRO A 840 -71.04 97.60 -8.06
N ILE A 841 -71.87 98.30 -8.82
CA ILE A 841 -72.45 99.60 -8.46
C ILE A 841 -73.37 99.36 -7.24
N TYR A 842 -73.06 100.03 -6.12
CA TYR A 842 -73.74 99.88 -4.85
C TYR A 842 -75.21 100.32 -4.89
N ARG A 843 -76.15 99.41 -4.61
CA ARG A 843 -77.43 99.72 -3.95
C ARG A 843 -77.85 98.54 -3.06
N TYR A 844 -78.01 98.81 -1.76
CA TYR A 844 -78.74 98.05 -0.73
C TYR A 844 -79.00 96.56 -0.98
N MET A 845 -77.95 95.77 -1.19
CA MET A 845 -78.02 94.30 -1.21
C MET A 845 -76.87 93.72 -0.37
N SER A 846 -77.13 92.60 0.31
CA SER A 846 -76.17 91.91 1.16
C SER A 846 -74.91 91.51 0.37
N LEU A 847 -73.72 91.85 0.88
CA LEU A 847 -72.44 91.42 0.31
C LEU A 847 -72.17 89.96 0.69
N SER A 848 -71.82 89.14 -0.30
CA SER A 848 -71.39 87.76 -0.10
C SER A 848 -69.92 87.63 -0.51
N PHE A 849 -69.08 87.12 0.39
CA PHE A 849 -67.69 86.76 0.12
C PHE A 849 -67.59 85.27 -0.15
N TYR A 850 -66.86 84.90 -1.19
CA TYR A 850 -66.57 83.51 -1.52
C TYR A 850 -65.09 83.25 -1.23
N PHE A 851 -64.83 82.39 -0.25
CA PHE A 851 -63.50 81.89 0.04
C PHE A 851 -63.37 80.48 -0.53
N GLN A 852 -62.20 80.17 -1.09
CA GLN A 852 -61.85 78.80 -1.40
C GLN A 852 -60.70 78.36 -0.51
N PHE A 853 -60.97 77.35 0.31
CA PHE A 853 -60.01 76.76 1.22
C PHE A 853 -59.44 75.53 0.57
N TYR A 854 -58.12 75.47 0.52
CA TYR A 854 -57.40 74.30 0.05
C TYR A 854 -56.55 73.75 1.19
N ILE A 855 -56.56 72.44 1.32
CA ILE A 855 -55.60 71.74 2.16
C ILE A 855 -54.41 71.41 1.27
N GLU A 856 -53.24 71.93 1.66
CA GLU A 856 -51.97 71.63 1.01
C GLU A 856 -51.39 70.35 1.64
N ILE A 857 -51.26 69.29 0.84
CA ILE A 857 -50.63 68.05 1.26
C ILE A 857 -49.36 67.87 0.43
N CYS A 858 -48.22 67.92 1.11
CA CYS A 858 -46.91 67.69 0.51
C CYS A 858 -46.48 66.25 0.74
N GLU A 859 -46.26 65.52 -0.35
CA GLU A 859 -45.71 64.17 -0.33
C GLU A 859 -44.60 64.08 -1.37
N LEU A 860 -43.37 63.80 -0.93
CA LEU A 860 -42.18 63.73 -1.78
C LEU A 860 -41.99 64.96 -2.68
N GLY A 861 -42.22 66.15 -2.11
CA GLY A 861 -42.07 67.42 -2.82
C GLY A 861 -43.17 67.71 -3.86
N LEU A 862 -44.13 66.81 -4.05
CA LEU A 862 -45.34 67.06 -4.81
C LEU A 862 -46.39 67.68 -3.90
N ILE A 863 -46.94 68.80 -4.34
CA ILE A 863 -47.99 69.51 -3.64
C ILE A 863 -49.33 69.13 -4.27
N THR A 864 -50.22 68.58 -3.46
CA THR A 864 -51.61 68.35 -3.84
C THR A 864 -52.52 69.30 -3.07
N TYR A 865 -53.47 69.90 -3.77
CA TYR A 865 -54.45 70.81 -3.21
C TYR A 865 -55.81 70.11 -3.17
N ASN A 866 -56.30 69.80 -1.98
CA ASN A 866 -57.61 69.19 -1.80
C ASN A 866 -58.64 70.25 -1.38
N ASN A 867 -59.76 70.29 -2.09
CA ASN A 867 -60.98 70.97 -1.66
C ASN A 867 -61.74 70.00 -0.75
N GLU A 868 -61.31 69.83 0.50
CA GLU A 868 -62.17 69.16 1.47
C GLU A 868 -63.27 70.14 1.91
N PRO A 869 -64.51 69.66 2.16
CA PRO A 869 -65.52 70.48 2.82
C PRO A 869 -65.00 70.83 4.21
N VAL A 870 -64.59 72.09 4.38
CA VAL A 870 -64.15 72.60 5.68
C VAL A 870 -65.39 73.15 6.37
N ASP A 871 -65.74 72.57 7.51
CA ASP A 871 -66.89 73.03 8.31
C ASP A 871 -66.50 74.34 9.00
N LEU A 872 -66.64 75.44 8.26
CA LEU A 872 -66.20 76.76 8.68
C LEU A 872 -67.40 77.56 9.15
N GLN A 873 -67.49 77.75 10.46
CA GLN A 873 -68.43 78.68 11.05
C GLN A 873 -67.82 80.09 11.01
N LEU A 874 -68.33 80.94 10.13
CA LEU A 874 -68.07 82.39 10.20
C LEU A 874 -68.90 82.97 11.34
N ILE A 875 -68.28 83.12 12.51
CA ILE A 875 -68.91 83.80 13.65
C ILE A 875 -68.69 85.30 13.47
N SER A 876 -69.78 86.05 13.25
CA SER A 876 -69.78 87.51 13.34
C SER A 876 -70.55 87.93 14.58
N ASN A 877 -69.94 88.77 15.41
CA ASN A 877 -70.57 89.28 16.63
C ASN A 877 -71.73 90.27 16.34
N GLN A 878 -72.14 90.47 15.08
CA GLN A 878 -73.19 91.41 14.66
C GLN A 878 -74.36 90.79 13.88
N LEU A 879 -74.50 89.45 13.86
CA LEU A 879 -75.63 88.73 13.24
C LEU A 879 -76.40 87.84 14.26
N GLN A 880 -76.63 88.39 15.47
CA GLN A 880 -77.68 87.96 16.40
C GLN A 880 -78.70 89.08 16.57
#